data_AF-A0A8J5FBA8-F1
#
_entry.id   AF-A0A8J5FBA8-F1
#
_cell.length_a   1.000
_cell.length_b   1.000
_cell.length_c   1.000
_cell.angle_alpha   90.00
_cell.angle_beta   90.00
_cell.angle_gamma   90.00
#
_symmetry.space_group_name_H-M   'P 1'
#
loop_
_entity.id
_entity.type
_entity.pdbx_description
1 polymer ?
#
loop_
_entity_poly.entity_id
_entity_poly.type
_entity_poly.pdbx_seq_one_letter_code
_entity_poly.pdbx_strand_id
1 'polypeptide(L)'
;MRGQDSKHAATMFLYWFLVATFTLHSQSGFCHALQVPAMFVFGDSLVDDGNNNYLSSIAKSNYYPYGIDFFQGPTGRFSNGKTVIDVLCDLLGIPYLPPYASPDLNGSRLLYGVNYASAAGGILDESGRYSLSQQVLNFESNLNDLKSLIGNENFEDYLAKSIVIMVLGSNDYINNYLLRSSYSTSYEYSPQEYASLLIDHYTRQILALHSMGLRKFLLAGIGPLGCIPNQRASGLAPPDRCVDQVNQIVGYFNTEVKSLVQQLNADHPGSFFIYGDTYRGIGDVLNNPSQYGFTVIDRGCCGLGRNHGQITCLPLAVPCDEREQYVFWDAYHPTEAVNMILGQRAFNGPPDDVYPINFRDDAKPTFAALVATVLSFPAFPLIASMLSIEESKNLFSLLDSESKPFDEIVADYRSQFPREARFRVCFSLAILLEDKVLLKLSQRLVAYLILHQTYSSNPPSSNPFISFLVNAASDDTSEKMEMAFIQLSMGSLGGSNNKEVMKLSAVDYIKGFDSSSYVLLQCEQLQKLFSDSVQSKSYENIFQAASVKNIIPDPDIPIGIDSTPSEPKLPVTGTKPRMGSDDRDNAILGLMQNLSVEGLGPQWIRPTPPMLPVLDGEFIWLNPDNDHELLWDYGMCADTSRGSAVRDLIAKALKGPLAPAQQEDLVEHNPLIAVEVLSKLMNSPEISEYFTVLVNMEMSLHSMEVVNRLTTAVNLPTEFVHMYITNCISSCENIKDKYVQNRLVRLVCVFLQSLIRNKIINVRDLFIEVQAFCIEFSRIREAAGLFRLLKTLE
;
A
#
# COMPACT_ATOMS: atom_id res chain seq x y z
N MET A 1 58.06 24.64 -27.21
CA MET A 1 57.33 24.24 -25.98
C MET A 1 55.92 24.87 -25.91
N ARG A 2 55.09 24.77 -26.97
CA ARG A 2 53.66 25.16 -26.94
C ARG A 2 52.73 24.11 -27.56
N GLY A 3 53.29 23.00 -28.07
CA GLY A 3 52.54 21.94 -28.78
C GLY A 3 52.39 20.64 -28.00
N GLN A 4 53.03 20.50 -26.82
CA GLN A 4 52.88 19.33 -25.95
C GLN A 4 51.72 19.51 -24.96
N ASP A 5 51.47 20.74 -24.48
CA ASP A 5 50.36 21.02 -23.55
C ASP A 5 48.99 20.94 -24.23
N SER A 6 48.88 21.35 -25.50
CA SER A 6 47.64 21.23 -26.29
C SER A 6 47.30 19.77 -26.61
N LYS A 7 48.31 18.90 -26.80
CA LYS A 7 48.11 17.47 -27.03
C LYS A 7 47.78 16.75 -25.71
N HIS A 8 48.37 17.13 -24.59
CA HIS A 8 47.99 16.61 -23.27
C HIS A 8 46.58 17.07 -22.88
N ALA A 9 46.20 18.31 -23.15
CA ALA A 9 44.84 18.81 -22.93
C ALA A 9 43.82 18.11 -23.83
N ALA A 10 44.12 17.87 -25.11
CA ALA A 10 43.24 17.14 -26.02
C ALA A 10 43.14 15.64 -25.66
N THR A 11 44.23 15.03 -25.19
CA THR A 11 44.24 13.63 -24.75
C THR A 11 43.53 13.46 -23.41
N MET A 12 43.67 14.42 -22.50
CA MET A 12 42.87 14.49 -21.26
C MET A 12 41.41 14.81 -21.54
N PHE A 13 41.09 15.62 -22.55
CA PHE A 13 39.71 15.88 -22.95
C PHE A 13 39.08 14.65 -23.62
N LEU A 14 39.82 13.90 -24.43
CA LEU A 14 39.36 12.62 -24.97
C LEU A 14 39.22 11.57 -23.86
N TYR A 15 40.12 11.54 -22.89
CA TYR A 15 40.06 10.65 -21.73
C TYR A 15 38.91 11.04 -20.80
N TRP A 16 38.65 12.32 -20.56
CA TRP A 16 37.47 12.82 -19.84
C TRP A 16 36.18 12.60 -20.61
N PHE A 17 36.19 12.72 -21.94
CA PHE A 17 35.01 12.46 -22.78
C PHE A 17 34.71 10.96 -22.86
N LEU A 18 35.74 10.12 -22.91
CA LEU A 18 35.61 8.67 -22.85
C LEU A 18 35.23 8.20 -21.44
N VAL A 19 35.81 8.76 -20.37
CA VAL A 19 35.40 8.47 -18.99
C VAL A 19 34.01 9.04 -18.72
N ALA A 20 33.63 10.21 -19.23
CA ALA A 20 32.27 10.76 -19.10
C ALA A 20 31.24 9.96 -19.90
N THR A 21 31.59 9.44 -21.09
CA THR A 21 30.71 8.54 -21.85
C THR A 21 30.66 7.13 -21.26
N PHE A 22 31.75 6.66 -20.64
CA PHE A 22 31.79 5.40 -19.91
C PHE A 22 31.09 5.51 -18.55
N THR A 23 31.14 6.63 -17.84
CA THR A 23 30.31 6.91 -16.65
C THR A 23 28.88 7.23 -17.03
N LEU A 24 28.58 7.82 -18.19
CA LEU A 24 27.21 7.89 -18.72
C LEU A 24 26.67 6.51 -19.15
N HIS A 25 27.55 5.54 -19.48
CA HIS A 25 27.17 4.15 -19.77
C HIS A 25 27.29 3.20 -18.56
N SER A 26 28.02 3.59 -17.50
CA SER A 26 28.23 2.79 -16.29
C SER A 26 27.51 3.37 -15.06
N GLN A 27 26.95 4.58 -15.14
CA GLN A 27 25.93 5.15 -14.24
C GLN A 27 24.53 5.11 -14.85
N SER A 28 24.28 4.26 -15.85
CA SER A 28 22.93 3.72 -16.06
C SER A 28 22.63 2.62 -15.05
N GLY A 29 22.90 2.92 -13.78
CA GLY A 29 22.60 2.14 -12.60
C GLY A 29 22.30 3.11 -11.46
N PHE A 30 21.02 3.37 -11.26
CA PHE A 30 20.41 4.04 -10.09
C PHE A 30 20.61 5.55 -9.92
N CYS A 31 20.28 6.32 -10.96
CA CYS A 31 19.42 7.49 -10.77
C CYS A 31 18.59 7.67 -12.05
N HIS A 32 17.50 6.90 -12.18
CA HIS A 32 16.55 7.09 -13.25
C HIS A 32 15.97 8.51 -13.10
N ALA A 33 16.28 9.42 -14.02
CA ALA A 33 15.45 10.60 -14.20
C ALA A 33 14.01 10.12 -14.37
N LEU A 34 13.09 10.64 -13.55
CA LEU A 34 11.65 10.36 -13.64
C LEU A 34 11.22 10.50 -15.11
N GLN A 35 10.91 9.37 -15.74
CA GLN A 35 10.54 9.36 -17.16
C GLN A 35 9.12 9.90 -17.36
N VAL A 36 8.30 9.82 -16.31
CA VAL A 36 6.93 10.31 -16.27
C VAL A 36 6.62 10.91 -14.89
N PRO A 37 5.69 11.88 -14.80
CA PRO A 37 5.34 12.50 -13.53
C PRO A 37 4.61 11.54 -12.59
N ALA A 38 3.68 10.73 -13.11
CA ALA A 38 2.92 9.77 -12.33
C ALA A 38 2.42 8.57 -13.16
N MET A 39 2.06 7.50 -12.44
CA MET A 39 1.45 6.30 -13.00
C MET A 39 0.18 5.93 -12.24
N PHE A 40 -0.95 5.85 -12.94
CA PHE A 40 -2.24 5.46 -12.39
C PHE A 40 -2.62 4.07 -12.89
N VAL A 41 -2.94 3.16 -11.97
CA VAL A 41 -3.15 1.75 -12.29
C VAL A 41 -4.59 1.35 -12.00
N PHE A 42 -5.21 0.69 -12.97
CA PHE A 42 -6.55 0.12 -12.89
C PHE A 42 -6.44 -1.35 -13.24
N GLY A 43 -7.06 -2.23 -12.49
CA GLY A 43 -6.86 -3.64 -12.73
C GLY A 43 -7.50 -4.61 -11.76
N ASP A 44 -7.10 -5.86 -11.93
CA ASP A 44 -7.44 -6.96 -11.04
C ASP A 44 -6.26 -7.37 -10.13
N SER A 45 -6.30 -8.61 -9.62
CA SER A 45 -5.29 -9.15 -8.72
C SER A 45 -3.88 -9.23 -9.31
N LEU A 46 -3.75 -9.21 -10.65
CA LEU A 46 -2.44 -9.20 -11.31
C LEU A 46 -1.62 -7.94 -11.03
N VAL A 47 -2.30 -6.86 -10.65
CA VAL A 47 -1.68 -5.55 -10.43
C VAL A 47 -2.14 -4.88 -9.13
N ASP A 48 -2.90 -5.57 -8.26
CA ASP A 48 -3.25 -5.11 -6.91
C ASP A 48 -2.00 -5.10 -6.01
N ASP A 49 -1.75 -3.97 -5.34
CA ASP A 49 -0.63 -3.78 -4.41
C ASP A 49 -1.05 -3.81 -2.92
N GLY A 50 -2.35 -3.96 -2.64
CA GLY A 50 -2.89 -4.06 -1.28
C GLY A 50 -4.27 -3.43 -1.06
N ASN A 51 -4.99 -3.01 -2.10
CA ASN A 51 -6.33 -2.43 -1.96
C ASN A 51 -7.28 -3.39 -1.23
N ASN A 52 -7.24 -4.67 -1.60
CA ASN A 52 -8.10 -5.68 -1.01
C ASN A 52 -7.91 -5.91 0.50
N ASN A 53 -6.82 -5.41 1.09
CA ASN A 53 -6.62 -5.47 2.54
C ASN A 53 -7.69 -4.68 3.29
N TYR A 54 -8.08 -3.54 2.72
CA TYR A 54 -8.99 -2.56 3.30
C TYR A 54 -10.44 -2.73 2.82
N LEU A 55 -10.67 -3.65 1.89
CA LEU A 55 -12.00 -3.98 1.39
C LEU A 55 -12.58 -5.22 2.11
N SER A 56 -13.91 -5.29 2.16
CA SER A 56 -14.65 -6.47 2.63
C SER A 56 -14.62 -7.55 1.53
N SER A 57 -13.47 -8.21 1.40
CA SER A 57 -13.20 -9.22 0.38
C SER A 57 -12.55 -10.46 0.98
N ILE A 58 -12.85 -11.63 0.41
CA ILE A 58 -12.15 -12.88 0.71
C ILE A 58 -10.89 -13.05 -0.15
N ALA A 59 -10.77 -12.29 -1.25
CA ALA A 59 -9.61 -12.28 -2.11
C ALA A 59 -8.55 -11.36 -1.48
N LYS A 60 -7.83 -11.87 -0.49
CA LYS A 60 -6.70 -11.20 0.16
C LYS A 60 -5.43 -12.05 0.03
N SER A 61 -4.28 -11.38 0.02
CA SER A 61 -2.94 -11.97 -0.07
C SER A 61 -1.95 -11.25 0.87
N ASN A 62 -2.46 -10.61 1.93
CA ASN A 62 -1.66 -9.99 3.00
C ASN A 62 -1.20 -10.99 4.07
N TYR A 63 -0.85 -12.20 3.64
CA TYR A 63 -0.38 -13.27 4.52
C TYR A 63 0.67 -14.11 3.82
N TYR A 64 1.59 -14.69 4.60
CA TYR A 64 2.59 -15.61 4.07
C TYR A 64 1.94 -16.87 3.46
N PRO A 65 2.49 -17.40 2.35
CA PRO A 65 3.77 -17.02 1.74
C PRO A 65 3.68 -15.94 0.64
N TYR A 66 2.56 -15.26 0.43
CA TYR A 66 2.53 -14.12 -0.51
C TYR A 66 3.49 -13.01 -0.04
N GLY A 67 4.21 -12.40 -0.99
CA GLY A 67 5.22 -11.38 -0.68
C GLY A 67 6.48 -11.90 0.03
N ILE A 68 6.71 -13.23 0.08
CA ILE A 68 7.91 -13.81 0.73
C ILE A 68 9.24 -13.29 0.17
N ASP A 69 9.29 -12.93 -1.11
CA ASP A 69 10.47 -12.38 -1.80
C ASP A 69 10.41 -10.84 -1.90
N PHE A 70 9.27 -10.23 -1.54
CA PHE A 70 9.14 -8.78 -1.53
C PHE A 70 9.77 -8.21 -0.25
N PHE A 71 10.56 -7.13 -0.38
CA PHE A 71 11.29 -6.54 0.75
C PHE A 71 10.40 -6.05 1.92
N GLN A 72 9.11 -5.78 1.68
CA GLN A 72 8.13 -5.40 2.72
C GLN A 72 7.33 -6.60 3.26
N GLY A 73 7.57 -7.81 2.75
CA GLY A 73 6.76 -8.98 3.08
C GLY A 73 5.35 -8.95 2.44
N PRO A 74 4.35 -9.60 3.06
CA PRO A 74 3.00 -9.71 2.52
C PRO A 74 2.25 -8.36 2.51
N THR A 75 2.24 -7.66 1.38
CA THR A 75 1.52 -6.37 1.24
C THR A 75 0.10 -6.52 0.69
N GLY A 76 -0.29 -7.69 0.19
CA GLY A 76 -1.51 -7.87 -0.62
C GLY A 76 -1.26 -7.97 -2.13
N ARG A 77 0.01 -8.07 -2.56
CA ARG A 77 0.37 -8.48 -3.93
C ARG A 77 0.12 -9.97 -4.10
N PHE A 78 -0.59 -10.36 -5.16
CA PHE A 78 -0.88 -11.77 -5.48
C PHE A 78 0.31 -12.46 -6.17
N SER A 79 1.50 -12.36 -5.59
CA SER A 79 2.73 -13.00 -6.07
C SER A 79 3.64 -13.31 -4.89
N ASN A 80 4.76 -14.02 -5.14
CA ASN A 80 5.83 -14.15 -4.17
C ASN A 80 6.59 -12.84 -3.94
N GLY A 81 6.62 -11.94 -4.92
CA GLY A 81 7.40 -10.71 -4.89
C GLY A 81 6.74 -9.57 -5.66
N LYS A 82 7.52 -8.88 -6.51
CA LYS A 82 7.05 -7.80 -7.38
C LYS A 82 5.97 -8.25 -8.38
N THR A 83 5.01 -7.36 -8.62
CA THR A 83 4.08 -7.37 -9.75
C THR A 83 4.68 -6.62 -10.94
N VAL A 84 4.07 -6.72 -12.13
CA VAL A 84 4.51 -5.95 -13.31
C VAL A 84 4.56 -4.44 -13.04
N ILE A 85 3.67 -3.92 -12.20
CA ILE A 85 3.62 -2.50 -11.85
C ILE A 85 4.87 -2.08 -11.08
N ASP A 86 5.31 -2.90 -10.13
CA ASP A 86 6.51 -2.61 -9.34
C ASP A 86 7.77 -2.58 -10.23
N VAL A 87 7.83 -3.48 -11.21
CA VAL A 87 8.91 -3.51 -12.20
C VAL A 87 8.89 -2.24 -13.06
N LEU A 88 7.70 -1.77 -13.45
CA LEU A 88 7.56 -0.52 -14.18
C LEU A 88 7.93 0.70 -13.33
N CYS A 89 7.58 0.72 -12.04
CA CYS A 89 8.03 1.75 -11.11
C CYS A 89 9.57 1.83 -11.08
N ASP A 90 10.25 0.68 -10.94
CA ASP A 90 11.72 0.60 -10.94
C ASP A 90 12.31 1.16 -12.25
N LEU A 91 11.75 0.75 -13.39
CA LEU A 91 12.23 1.14 -14.73
C LEU A 91 11.95 2.62 -15.06
N LEU A 92 10.85 3.17 -14.55
CA LEU A 92 10.44 4.57 -14.76
C LEU A 92 11.09 5.53 -13.76
N GLY A 93 11.64 5.01 -12.66
CA GLY A 93 12.24 5.80 -11.58
C GLY A 93 11.21 6.50 -10.70
N ILE A 94 9.99 5.95 -10.57
CA ILE A 94 8.97 6.46 -9.64
C ILE A 94 8.90 5.58 -8.39
N PRO A 95 8.50 6.12 -7.22
CA PRO A 95 8.24 5.30 -6.03
C PRO A 95 7.17 4.22 -6.29
N TYR A 96 7.18 3.14 -5.51
CA TYR A 96 6.08 2.17 -5.53
C TYR A 96 4.78 2.85 -5.15
N LEU A 97 3.75 2.57 -5.94
CA LEU A 97 2.45 3.19 -5.80
C LEU A 97 1.79 2.79 -4.47
N PRO A 98 1.02 3.69 -3.84
CA PRO A 98 0.15 3.33 -2.74
C PRO A 98 -1.17 2.73 -3.25
N PRO A 99 -1.75 1.76 -2.52
CA PRO A 99 -3.13 1.34 -2.74
C PRO A 99 -4.08 2.48 -2.40
N TYR A 100 -5.04 2.74 -3.30
CA TYR A 100 -6.10 3.74 -3.10
C TYR A 100 -6.85 3.57 -1.77
N ALA A 101 -7.24 2.35 -1.42
CA ALA A 101 -8.04 2.05 -0.24
C ALA A 101 -7.26 2.13 1.08
N SER A 102 -5.96 2.47 1.04
CA SER A 102 -5.13 2.60 2.23
C SER A 102 -5.51 3.84 3.04
N PRO A 103 -5.64 3.74 4.37
CA PRO A 103 -5.86 4.91 5.23
C PRO A 103 -4.66 5.86 5.23
N ASP A 104 -3.48 5.40 4.82
CA ASP A 104 -2.25 6.18 4.75
C ASP A 104 -2.07 6.93 3.41
N LEU A 105 -3.09 6.93 2.54
CA LEU A 105 -3.08 7.71 1.31
C LEU A 105 -3.27 9.20 1.65
N ASN A 106 -2.18 9.97 1.65
CA ASN A 106 -2.22 11.41 1.93
C ASN A 106 -1.21 12.21 1.11
N GLY A 107 -1.53 13.49 0.90
CA GLY A 107 -0.62 14.54 0.42
C GLY A 107 0.34 14.10 -0.68
N SER A 108 1.65 14.17 -0.39
CA SER A 108 2.74 13.88 -1.33
C SER A 108 2.72 12.48 -1.95
N ARG A 109 2.04 11.49 -1.35
CA ARG A 109 1.97 10.11 -1.90
C ARG A 109 1.09 10.01 -3.14
N LEU A 110 0.18 10.96 -3.35
CA LEU A 110 -0.66 11.06 -4.54
C LEU A 110 0.14 11.53 -5.79
N LEU A 111 1.23 12.29 -5.58
CA LEU A 111 1.95 13.01 -6.63
C LEU A 111 2.71 12.14 -7.64
N TYR A 112 2.95 10.86 -7.31
CA TYR A 112 3.61 9.92 -8.21
C TYR A 112 2.63 8.89 -8.81
N GLY A 113 1.35 9.03 -8.48
CA GLY A 113 0.29 8.15 -8.92
C GLY A 113 -0.23 7.23 -7.80
N VAL A 114 -1.28 6.48 -8.14
CA VAL A 114 -2.05 5.64 -7.21
C VAL A 114 -2.47 4.37 -7.94
N ASN A 115 -2.51 3.28 -7.18
CA ASN A 115 -3.05 2.01 -7.66
C ASN A 115 -4.51 1.84 -7.20
N TYR A 116 -5.43 1.80 -8.16
CA TYR A 116 -6.86 1.60 -7.95
C TYR A 116 -7.29 0.14 -8.22
N ALA A 117 -6.36 -0.73 -8.63
CA ALA A 117 -6.66 -2.11 -8.92
C ALA A 117 -7.13 -2.88 -7.69
N SER A 118 -8.01 -3.85 -7.89
CA SER A 118 -8.56 -4.66 -6.80
C SER A 118 -8.69 -6.11 -7.24
N ALA A 119 -8.21 -7.04 -6.41
CA ALA A 119 -8.38 -8.45 -6.68
C ALA A 119 -9.83 -8.88 -6.83
N ALA A 120 -10.08 -9.75 -7.82
CA ALA A 120 -11.39 -10.10 -8.36
C ALA A 120 -12.14 -8.94 -9.04
N GLY A 121 -11.43 -7.89 -9.46
CA GLY A 121 -11.98 -6.83 -10.31
C GLY A 121 -12.28 -7.33 -11.73
N GLY A 122 -13.35 -6.81 -12.32
CA GLY A 122 -13.82 -7.13 -13.67
C GLY A 122 -14.20 -5.87 -14.43
N ILE A 123 -14.30 -5.98 -15.76
CA ILE A 123 -14.75 -4.88 -16.62
C ILE A 123 -16.24 -4.60 -16.37
N LEU A 124 -17.04 -5.66 -16.24
CA LEU A 124 -18.46 -5.54 -15.91
C LEU A 124 -18.67 -5.41 -14.41
N ASP A 125 -19.73 -4.69 -14.02
CA ASP A 125 -20.12 -4.55 -12.61
C ASP A 125 -20.56 -5.87 -11.99
N GLU A 126 -21.07 -6.79 -12.81
CA GLU A 126 -21.61 -8.09 -12.39
C GLU A 126 -20.53 -9.18 -12.26
N SER A 127 -19.39 -9.00 -12.93
CA SER A 127 -18.30 -9.99 -12.98
C SER A 127 -17.23 -9.77 -11.90
N GLY A 128 -17.15 -8.57 -11.34
CA GLY A 128 -16.19 -8.21 -10.31
C GLY A 128 -16.83 -7.64 -9.06
N ARG A 129 -16.31 -7.99 -7.88
CA ARG A 129 -16.73 -7.37 -6.60
C ARG A 129 -16.28 -5.91 -6.48
N TYR A 130 -15.30 -5.51 -7.28
CA TYR A 130 -14.78 -4.15 -7.38
C TYR A 130 -14.50 -3.83 -8.86
N SER A 131 -15.54 -3.36 -9.54
CA SER A 131 -15.55 -3.22 -11.00
C SER A 131 -14.71 -2.05 -11.49
N LEU A 132 -14.37 -2.07 -12.78
CA LEU A 132 -13.63 -0.98 -13.41
C LEU A 132 -14.32 0.38 -13.23
N SER A 133 -15.65 0.42 -13.30
CA SER A 133 -16.42 1.65 -13.10
C SER A 133 -16.14 2.25 -11.71
N GLN A 134 -16.12 1.42 -10.66
CA GLN A 134 -15.78 1.85 -9.31
C GLN A 134 -14.33 2.35 -9.22
N GLN A 135 -13.39 1.68 -9.89
CA GLN A 135 -11.99 2.12 -9.90
C GLN A 135 -11.82 3.48 -10.58
N VAL A 136 -12.56 3.76 -11.67
CA VAL A 136 -12.58 5.06 -12.33
C VAL A 136 -13.18 6.15 -11.43
N LEU A 137 -14.27 5.85 -10.71
CA LEU A 137 -14.86 6.78 -9.74
C LEU A 137 -13.89 7.09 -8.59
N ASN A 138 -13.13 6.09 -8.13
CA ASN A 138 -12.11 6.31 -7.11
C ASN A 138 -11.02 7.27 -7.59
N PHE A 139 -10.56 7.13 -8.84
CA PHE A 139 -9.62 8.07 -9.44
C PHE A 139 -10.21 9.48 -9.53
N GLU A 140 -11.45 9.60 -9.98
CA GLU A 140 -12.16 10.88 -10.04
C GLU A 140 -12.18 11.59 -8.66
N SER A 141 -12.41 10.83 -7.58
CA SER A 141 -12.42 11.37 -6.22
C SER A 141 -11.08 11.99 -5.79
N ASN A 142 -9.95 11.51 -6.33
CA ASN A 142 -8.61 12.03 -6.03
C ASN A 142 -8.21 13.23 -6.90
N LEU A 143 -8.97 13.57 -7.96
CA LEU A 143 -8.60 14.66 -8.87
C LEU A 143 -8.53 16.01 -8.17
N ASN A 144 -9.46 16.31 -7.25
CA ASN A 144 -9.47 17.57 -6.52
C ASN A 144 -8.24 17.71 -5.60
N ASP A 145 -7.86 16.64 -4.92
CA ASP A 145 -6.68 16.61 -4.05
C ASP A 145 -5.39 16.76 -4.88
N LEU A 146 -5.27 16.02 -5.99
CA LEU A 146 -4.16 16.16 -6.92
C LEU A 146 -4.05 17.58 -7.48
N LYS A 147 -5.18 18.18 -7.86
CA LYS A 147 -5.24 19.55 -8.37
C LYS A 147 -4.80 20.57 -7.33
N SER A 148 -5.17 20.37 -6.07
CA SER A 148 -4.73 21.20 -4.95
C SER A 148 -3.21 21.11 -4.71
N LEU A 149 -2.65 19.91 -4.82
CA LEU A 149 -1.21 19.67 -4.60
C LEU A 149 -0.32 20.18 -5.75
N ILE A 150 -0.77 20.04 -7.00
CA ILE A 150 0.01 20.42 -8.20
C ILE A 150 -0.16 21.91 -8.55
N GLY A 151 -1.34 22.46 -8.26
CA GLY A 151 -1.74 23.80 -8.66
C GLY A 151 -2.42 23.82 -10.03
N ASN A 152 -3.39 24.73 -10.19
CA ASN A 152 -4.28 24.80 -11.35
C ASN A 152 -3.55 24.94 -12.70
N GLU A 153 -2.42 25.65 -12.75
CA GLU A 153 -1.71 25.94 -13.99
C GLU A 153 -1.01 24.71 -14.59
N ASN A 154 -0.60 23.75 -13.74
CA ASN A 154 0.21 22.60 -14.16
C ASN A 154 -0.57 21.28 -14.16
N PHE A 155 -1.81 21.27 -13.64
CA PHE A 155 -2.58 20.04 -13.42
C PHE A 155 -2.90 19.27 -14.71
N GLU A 156 -3.39 19.96 -15.75
CA GLU A 156 -3.72 19.34 -17.03
C GLU A 156 -2.49 18.75 -17.73
N ASP A 157 -1.37 19.47 -17.70
CA ASP A 157 -0.10 19.02 -18.27
C ASP A 157 0.47 17.81 -17.50
N TYR A 158 0.34 17.81 -16.18
CA TYR A 158 0.69 16.68 -15.33
C TYR A 158 -0.11 15.42 -15.71
N LEU A 159 -1.45 15.52 -15.84
CA LEU A 159 -2.28 14.38 -16.21
C LEU A 159 -2.00 13.90 -17.64
N ALA A 160 -1.81 14.82 -18.58
CA ALA A 160 -1.50 14.48 -19.97
C ALA A 160 -0.15 13.76 -20.12
N LYS A 161 0.83 14.07 -19.25
CA LYS A 161 2.14 13.41 -19.23
C LYS A 161 2.20 12.14 -18.39
N SER A 162 1.23 11.92 -17.50
CA SER A 162 1.11 10.72 -16.67
C SER A 162 0.68 9.50 -17.49
N ILE A 163 1.04 8.30 -17.03
CA ILE A 163 0.67 7.03 -17.67
C ILE A 163 -0.49 6.37 -16.94
N VAL A 164 -1.42 5.81 -17.70
CA VAL A 164 -2.47 4.92 -17.23
C VAL A 164 -2.16 3.49 -17.63
N ILE A 165 -2.22 2.55 -16.69
CA ILE A 165 -2.09 1.12 -16.97
C ILE A 165 -3.40 0.44 -16.61
N MET A 166 -3.96 -0.31 -17.56
CA MET A 166 -5.23 -1.02 -17.39
C MET A 166 -5.04 -2.53 -17.64
N VAL A 167 -5.26 -3.33 -16.59
CA VAL A 167 -5.10 -4.80 -16.60
C VAL A 167 -6.36 -5.48 -16.06
N LEU A 168 -7.35 -5.69 -16.93
CA LEU A 168 -8.63 -6.32 -16.59
C LEU A 168 -9.08 -7.33 -17.66
N GLY A 169 -10.15 -8.07 -17.36
CA GLY A 169 -10.83 -8.99 -18.27
C GLY A 169 -10.70 -10.46 -17.83
N SER A 170 -9.63 -10.82 -17.11
CA SER A 170 -9.41 -12.21 -16.68
C SER A 170 -10.56 -12.75 -15.81
N ASN A 171 -11.08 -11.94 -14.88
CA ASN A 171 -12.17 -12.33 -13.99
C ASN A 171 -13.53 -12.38 -14.69
N ASP A 172 -13.77 -11.56 -15.72
CA ASP A 172 -14.95 -11.65 -16.57
C ASP A 172 -15.06 -13.03 -17.24
N TYR A 173 -13.93 -13.65 -17.57
CA TYR A 173 -13.91 -15.04 -18.03
C TYR A 173 -13.92 -16.06 -16.88
N ILE A 174 -12.97 -16.00 -15.94
CA ILE A 174 -12.77 -17.07 -14.93
C ILE A 174 -13.92 -17.14 -13.93
N ASN A 175 -14.39 -16.00 -13.46
CA ASN A 175 -15.40 -15.90 -12.40
C ASN A 175 -16.82 -15.68 -12.95
N ASN A 176 -17.00 -15.64 -14.27
CA ASN A 176 -18.30 -15.45 -14.88
C ASN A 176 -18.48 -16.33 -16.15
N TYR A 177 -17.94 -15.94 -17.31
CA TYR A 177 -18.24 -16.62 -18.59
C TYR A 177 -17.90 -18.12 -18.61
N LEU A 178 -16.75 -18.51 -18.03
CA LEU A 178 -16.31 -19.91 -17.99
C LEU A 178 -16.93 -20.69 -16.82
N LEU A 179 -17.55 -20.01 -15.86
CA LEU A 179 -18.11 -20.60 -14.64
C LEU A 179 -19.58 -20.98 -14.81
N ARG A 180 -19.85 -21.88 -15.76
CA ARG A 180 -21.20 -22.28 -16.22
C ARG A 180 -22.12 -22.89 -15.15
N SER A 181 -21.55 -23.32 -14.02
CA SER A 181 -22.32 -23.85 -12.89
C SER A 181 -23.03 -22.76 -12.08
N SER A 182 -22.53 -21.53 -12.17
CA SER A 182 -22.94 -20.41 -11.33
C SER A 182 -23.53 -19.26 -12.15
N TYR A 183 -23.18 -19.15 -13.44
CA TYR A 183 -23.60 -18.05 -14.30
C TYR A 183 -24.16 -18.57 -15.63
N SER A 184 -25.17 -17.87 -16.15
CA SER A 184 -25.82 -18.18 -17.44
C SER A 184 -25.12 -17.54 -18.64
N THR A 185 -24.13 -16.67 -18.43
CA THR A 185 -23.52 -15.82 -19.44
C THR A 185 -23.06 -16.56 -20.70
N SER A 186 -22.44 -17.74 -20.57
CA SER A 186 -22.01 -18.54 -21.73
C SER A 186 -23.14 -19.18 -22.54
N TYR A 187 -24.37 -19.21 -21.99
CA TYR A 187 -25.57 -19.65 -22.71
C TYR A 187 -26.27 -18.47 -23.39
N GLU A 188 -26.02 -17.24 -22.93
CA GLU A 188 -26.61 -16.01 -23.44
C GLU A 188 -25.76 -15.38 -24.55
N TYR A 189 -24.43 -15.45 -24.43
CA TYR A 189 -23.49 -14.84 -25.37
C TYR A 189 -22.52 -15.88 -25.94
N SER A 190 -22.31 -15.83 -27.27
CA SER A 190 -21.16 -16.49 -27.89
C SER A 190 -19.84 -15.86 -27.42
N PRO A 191 -18.69 -16.54 -27.59
CA PRO A 191 -17.40 -16.01 -27.17
C PRO A 191 -17.08 -14.63 -27.75
N GLN A 192 -17.43 -14.40 -29.01
CA GLN A 192 -17.28 -13.14 -29.72
C GLN A 192 -18.21 -12.06 -29.18
N GLU A 193 -19.50 -12.36 -29.04
CA GLU A 193 -20.48 -11.39 -28.50
C GLU A 193 -20.12 -10.96 -27.08
N TYR A 194 -19.61 -11.88 -26.26
CA TYR A 194 -19.14 -11.55 -24.92
C TYR A 194 -17.88 -10.68 -24.95
N ALA A 195 -16.92 -10.97 -25.83
CA ALA A 195 -15.75 -10.11 -26.01
C ALA A 195 -16.17 -8.69 -26.41
N SER A 196 -17.07 -8.53 -27.39
CA SER A 196 -17.56 -7.22 -27.80
C SER A 196 -18.30 -6.49 -26.67
N LEU A 197 -19.10 -7.20 -25.87
CA LEU A 197 -19.74 -6.62 -24.67
C LEU A 197 -18.70 -6.07 -23.69
N LEU A 198 -17.64 -6.82 -23.40
CA LEU A 198 -16.55 -6.34 -22.53
C LEU A 198 -15.87 -5.10 -23.14
N ILE A 199 -15.60 -5.11 -24.44
CA ILE A 199 -14.94 -3.99 -25.13
C ILE A 199 -15.80 -2.73 -25.12
N ASP A 200 -17.12 -2.83 -25.26
CA ASP A 200 -18.04 -1.69 -25.18
C ASP A 200 -18.04 -1.04 -23.78
N HIS A 201 -18.03 -1.86 -22.72
CA HIS A 201 -17.90 -1.36 -21.35
C HIS A 201 -16.51 -0.79 -21.07
N TYR A 202 -15.46 -1.46 -21.55
CA TYR A 202 -14.09 -1.04 -21.36
C TYR A 202 -13.80 0.30 -22.03
N THR A 203 -14.28 0.47 -23.27
CA THR A 203 -14.16 1.72 -24.05
C THR A 203 -14.80 2.89 -23.33
N ARG A 204 -15.99 2.71 -22.73
CA ARG A 204 -16.65 3.78 -21.96
C ARG A 204 -15.79 4.27 -20.79
N GLN A 205 -15.16 3.36 -20.06
CA GLN A 205 -14.30 3.71 -18.92
C GLN A 205 -12.98 4.36 -19.37
N ILE A 206 -12.39 3.89 -20.47
CA ILE A 206 -11.21 4.51 -21.09
C ILE A 206 -11.50 5.96 -21.51
N LEU A 207 -12.65 6.18 -22.18
CA LEU A 207 -13.06 7.52 -22.61
C LEU A 207 -13.43 8.43 -21.43
N ALA A 208 -13.96 7.87 -20.33
CA ALA A 208 -14.18 8.63 -19.10
C ALA A 208 -12.84 9.14 -18.52
N LEU A 209 -11.85 8.25 -18.35
CA LEU A 209 -10.50 8.63 -17.91
C LEU A 209 -9.84 9.64 -18.86
N HIS A 210 -10.01 9.45 -20.17
CA HIS A 210 -9.52 10.42 -21.17
C HIS A 210 -10.19 11.79 -21.00
N SER A 211 -11.50 11.84 -20.77
CA SER A 211 -12.21 13.10 -20.54
C SER A 211 -11.72 13.86 -19.30
N MET A 212 -11.12 13.16 -18.34
CA MET A 212 -10.50 13.73 -17.12
C MET A 212 -9.09 14.28 -17.33
N GLY A 213 -8.53 14.24 -18.55
CA GLY A 213 -7.24 14.85 -18.89
C GLY A 213 -6.10 13.86 -19.15
N LEU A 214 -6.31 12.57 -18.92
CA LEU A 214 -5.31 11.53 -19.18
C LEU A 214 -5.13 11.32 -20.70
N ARG A 215 -3.89 11.14 -21.16
CA ARG A 215 -3.57 11.03 -22.59
C ARG A 215 -2.74 9.82 -22.97
N LYS A 216 -2.12 9.11 -22.01
CA LYS A 216 -1.24 7.98 -22.26
C LYS A 216 -1.76 6.73 -21.57
N PHE A 217 -2.14 5.72 -22.34
CA PHE A 217 -2.78 4.51 -21.85
C PHE A 217 -2.05 3.27 -22.35
N LEU A 218 -1.79 2.32 -21.46
CA LEU A 218 -1.48 0.94 -21.80
C LEU A 218 -2.67 0.05 -21.43
N LEU A 219 -3.23 -0.61 -22.44
CA LEU A 219 -4.31 -1.58 -22.33
C LEU A 219 -3.70 -2.98 -22.47
N ALA A 220 -3.63 -3.73 -21.38
CA ALA A 220 -3.08 -5.07 -21.40
C ALA A 220 -4.11 -6.06 -21.96
N GLY A 221 -3.66 -6.93 -22.87
CA GLY A 221 -4.41 -8.13 -23.24
C GLY A 221 -4.41 -9.16 -22.11
N ILE A 222 -5.34 -10.10 -22.18
CA ILE A 222 -5.46 -11.22 -21.25
C ILE A 222 -4.42 -12.28 -21.60
N GLY A 223 -3.70 -12.78 -20.59
CA GLY A 223 -2.77 -13.92 -20.75
C GLY A 223 -3.47 -15.22 -21.22
N PRO A 224 -2.72 -16.29 -21.54
CA PRO A 224 -3.31 -17.55 -21.97
C PRO A 224 -4.00 -18.27 -20.80
N LEU A 225 -5.24 -17.90 -20.49
CA LEU A 225 -5.98 -18.40 -19.32
C LEU A 225 -6.11 -19.93 -19.30
N GLY A 226 -6.23 -20.58 -20.46
CA GLY A 226 -6.29 -22.04 -20.55
C GLY A 226 -5.00 -22.73 -20.06
N CYS A 227 -3.89 -21.99 -19.94
CA CYS A 227 -2.62 -22.50 -19.46
C CYS A 227 -2.38 -22.30 -17.97
N ILE A 228 -3.20 -21.50 -17.27
CA ILE A 228 -3.02 -21.28 -15.83
C ILE A 228 -3.31 -22.57 -15.05
N PRO A 229 -2.70 -22.76 -13.86
CA PRO A 229 -2.85 -24.00 -13.11
C PRO A 229 -4.31 -24.35 -12.78
N ASN A 230 -5.15 -23.37 -12.47
CA ASN A 230 -6.58 -23.58 -12.23
C ASN A 230 -7.32 -24.20 -13.42
N GLN A 231 -7.10 -23.67 -14.63
CA GLN A 231 -7.75 -24.20 -15.83
C GLN A 231 -7.19 -25.57 -16.21
N ARG A 232 -5.89 -25.83 -16.02
CA ARG A 232 -5.30 -27.17 -16.19
C ARG A 232 -5.87 -28.18 -15.19
N ALA A 233 -6.18 -27.74 -13.98
CA ALA A 233 -6.76 -28.57 -12.93
C ALA A 233 -8.21 -29.01 -13.20
N SER A 234 -8.93 -28.31 -14.10
CA SER A 234 -10.32 -28.63 -14.48
C SER A 234 -10.48 -30.03 -15.09
N GLY A 235 -9.41 -30.57 -15.68
CA GLY A 235 -9.45 -31.85 -16.41
C GLY A 235 -10.11 -31.79 -17.79
N LEU A 236 -10.39 -30.59 -18.31
CA LEU A 236 -10.96 -30.38 -19.65
C LEU A 236 -9.95 -30.62 -20.79
N ALA A 237 -8.66 -30.72 -20.46
CA ALA A 237 -7.58 -31.02 -21.41
C ALA A 237 -6.78 -32.25 -20.96
N PRO A 238 -6.06 -32.93 -21.89
CA PRO A 238 -5.09 -33.96 -21.55
C PRO A 238 -4.05 -33.46 -20.54
N PRO A 239 -3.41 -34.37 -19.77
CA PRO A 239 -2.25 -34.02 -18.96
C PRO A 239 -1.21 -33.23 -19.76
N ASP A 240 -0.57 -32.26 -19.12
CA ASP A 240 0.48 -31.39 -19.68
C ASP A 240 0.04 -30.40 -20.78
N ARG A 241 -1.23 -30.43 -21.21
CA ARG A 241 -1.78 -29.48 -22.19
C ARG A 241 -2.53 -28.32 -21.53
N CYS A 242 -2.51 -27.16 -22.19
CA CYS A 242 -3.44 -26.09 -21.88
C CYS A 242 -4.85 -26.46 -22.36
N VAL A 243 -5.86 -25.79 -21.80
CA VAL A 243 -7.23 -25.85 -22.30
C VAL A 243 -7.36 -24.95 -23.53
N ASP A 244 -7.07 -25.49 -24.70
CA ASP A 244 -7.00 -24.74 -25.97
C ASP A 244 -8.29 -23.96 -26.27
N GLN A 245 -9.46 -24.52 -25.93
CA GLN A 245 -10.76 -23.84 -26.10
C GLN A 245 -10.85 -22.54 -25.28
N VAL A 246 -10.32 -22.51 -24.05
CA VAL A 246 -10.32 -21.31 -23.22
C VAL A 246 -9.42 -20.24 -23.84
N ASN A 247 -8.27 -20.64 -24.35
CA ASN A 247 -7.34 -19.75 -25.05
C ASN A 247 -7.95 -19.16 -26.34
N GLN A 248 -8.74 -19.94 -27.08
CA GLN A 248 -9.48 -19.44 -28.24
C GLN A 248 -10.54 -18.40 -27.86
N ILE A 249 -11.29 -18.64 -26.76
CA ILE A 249 -12.32 -17.73 -26.26
C ILE A 249 -11.72 -16.37 -25.90
N VAL A 250 -10.64 -16.34 -25.11
CA VAL A 250 -10.00 -15.06 -24.71
C VAL A 250 -9.28 -14.37 -25.87
N GLY A 251 -8.94 -15.11 -26.94
CA GLY A 251 -8.32 -14.55 -28.14
C GLY A 251 -9.20 -13.52 -28.87
N TYR A 252 -10.53 -13.65 -28.79
CA TYR A 252 -11.44 -12.65 -29.35
C TYR A 252 -11.29 -11.30 -28.64
N PHE A 253 -11.29 -11.30 -27.30
CA PHE A 253 -11.07 -10.09 -26.52
C PHE A 253 -9.74 -9.41 -26.85
N ASN A 254 -8.64 -10.16 -26.86
CA ASN A 254 -7.31 -9.61 -27.18
C ASN A 254 -7.24 -8.98 -28.58
N THR A 255 -7.90 -9.61 -29.57
CA THR A 255 -7.98 -9.08 -30.93
C THR A 255 -8.76 -7.76 -30.97
N GLU A 256 -9.85 -7.67 -30.22
CA GLU A 256 -10.68 -6.47 -30.15
C GLU A 256 -10.00 -5.35 -29.35
N VAL A 257 -9.28 -5.63 -28.25
CA VAL A 257 -8.48 -4.60 -27.54
C VAL A 257 -7.44 -3.99 -28.48
N LYS A 258 -6.72 -4.82 -29.25
CA LYS A 258 -5.74 -4.32 -30.22
C LYS A 258 -6.40 -3.45 -31.30
N SER A 259 -7.59 -3.83 -31.76
CA SER A 259 -8.37 -3.04 -32.73
C SER A 259 -8.86 -1.73 -32.12
N LEU A 260 -9.31 -1.75 -30.86
CA LEU A 260 -9.71 -0.58 -30.10
C LEU A 260 -8.54 0.40 -29.94
N VAL A 261 -7.33 -0.07 -29.64
CA VAL A 261 -6.13 0.77 -29.58
C VAL A 261 -5.87 1.47 -30.92
N GLN A 262 -6.04 0.78 -32.04
CA GLN A 262 -5.90 1.40 -33.36
C GLN A 262 -6.95 2.49 -33.59
N GLN A 263 -8.20 2.21 -33.22
CA GLN A 263 -9.29 3.16 -33.34
C GLN A 263 -9.09 4.39 -32.45
N LEU A 264 -8.77 4.21 -31.17
CA LEU A 264 -8.57 5.30 -30.22
C LEU A 264 -7.41 6.23 -30.64
N ASN A 265 -6.32 5.67 -31.17
CA ASN A 265 -5.22 6.47 -31.71
C ASN A 265 -5.61 7.25 -32.98
N ALA A 266 -6.54 6.73 -33.78
CA ALA A 266 -7.07 7.43 -34.96
C ALA A 266 -8.05 8.54 -34.59
N ASP A 267 -8.92 8.28 -33.60
CA ASP A 267 -10.00 9.17 -33.19
C ASP A 267 -9.54 10.30 -32.24
N HIS A 268 -8.43 10.10 -31.52
CA HIS A 268 -7.91 11.05 -30.51
C HIS A 268 -6.46 11.50 -30.80
N PRO A 269 -6.23 12.33 -31.83
CA PRO A 269 -4.89 12.83 -32.14
C PRO A 269 -4.31 13.62 -30.95
N GLY A 270 -3.05 13.32 -30.60
CA GLY A 270 -2.38 13.89 -29.42
C GLY A 270 -2.54 13.07 -28.14
N SER A 271 -3.22 11.92 -28.21
CA SER A 271 -3.20 10.87 -27.18
C SER A 271 -2.43 9.65 -27.68
N PHE A 272 -1.95 8.83 -26.76
CA PHE A 272 -1.19 7.62 -27.04
C PHE A 272 -1.84 6.44 -26.34
N PHE A 273 -2.37 5.50 -27.13
CA PHE A 273 -2.89 4.24 -26.64
C PHE A 273 -1.97 3.10 -27.10
N ILE A 274 -1.58 2.25 -26.16
CA ILE A 274 -0.67 1.12 -26.36
C ILE A 274 -1.40 -0.17 -25.97
N TYR A 275 -1.27 -1.20 -26.80
CA TYR A 275 -1.69 -2.56 -26.49
C TYR A 275 -0.49 -3.36 -25.96
N GLY A 276 -0.59 -3.86 -24.72
CA GLY A 276 0.38 -4.79 -24.15
C GLY A 276 -0.03 -6.24 -24.41
N ASP A 277 0.74 -6.98 -25.19
CA ASP A 277 0.43 -8.36 -25.57
C ASP A 277 0.89 -9.36 -24.50
N THR A 278 0.20 -9.37 -23.35
CA THR A 278 0.45 -10.31 -22.26
C THR A 278 0.30 -11.77 -22.72
N TYR A 279 -0.61 -12.03 -23.66
CA TYR A 279 -0.85 -13.38 -24.20
C TYR A 279 0.41 -13.91 -24.87
N ARG A 280 1.02 -13.11 -25.75
CA ARG A 280 2.28 -13.45 -26.41
C ARG A 280 3.42 -13.52 -25.39
N GLY A 281 3.52 -12.58 -24.47
CA GLY A 281 4.59 -12.54 -23.47
C GLY A 281 4.65 -13.82 -22.63
N ILE A 282 3.52 -14.22 -22.03
CA ILE A 282 3.43 -15.47 -21.27
C ILE A 282 3.53 -16.69 -22.19
N GLY A 283 2.91 -16.64 -23.38
CA GLY A 283 2.99 -17.72 -24.36
C GLY A 283 4.42 -18.06 -24.77
N ASP A 284 5.27 -17.05 -24.95
CA ASP A 284 6.69 -17.27 -25.27
C ASP A 284 7.45 -17.90 -24.11
N VAL A 285 7.21 -17.45 -22.88
CA VAL A 285 7.76 -18.06 -21.66
C VAL A 285 7.37 -19.54 -21.56
N LEU A 286 6.09 -19.86 -21.80
CA LEU A 286 5.59 -21.24 -21.72
C LEU A 286 6.15 -22.14 -22.83
N ASN A 287 6.41 -21.60 -24.02
CA ASN A 287 6.94 -22.36 -25.15
C ASN A 287 8.47 -22.48 -25.13
N ASN A 288 9.16 -21.52 -24.51
CA ASN A 288 10.62 -21.46 -24.43
C ASN A 288 11.16 -21.36 -22.98
N PRO A 289 10.68 -22.16 -22.02
CA PRO A 289 10.91 -21.90 -20.60
C PRO A 289 12.39 -21.94 -20.18
N SER A 290 13.17 -22.84 -20.78
CA SER A 290 14.61 -22.95 -20.52
C SER A 290 15.41 -21.70 -20.90
N GLN A 291 14.94 -20.90 -21.87
CA GLN A 291 15.60 -19.63 -22.24
C GLN A 291 15.45 -18.57 -21.14
N TYR A 292 14.44 -18.72 -20.30
CA TYR A 292 14.12 -17.83 -19.19
C TYR A 292 14.48 -18.41 -17.82
N GLY A 293 15.08 -19.60 -17.78
CA GLY A 293 15.43 -20.28 -16.53
C GLY A 293 14.29 -21.02 -15.84
N PHE A 294 13.12 -21.15 -16.48
CA PHE A 294 11.99 -21.89 -15.92
C PHE A 294 12.09 -23.39 -16.18
N THR A 295 11.80 -24.18 -15.14
CA THR A 295 11.71 -25.64 -15.20
C THR A 295 10.28 -26.13 -14.93
N VAL A 296 9.45 -25.31 -14.28
CA VAL A 296 8.08 -25.66 -13.90
C VAL A 296 7.08 -24.67 -14.51
N ILE A 297 6.32 -25.13 -15.49
CA ILE A 297 5.40 -24.30 -16.30
C ILE A 297 3.92 -24.70 -16.17
N ASP A 298 3.64 -25.80 -15.46
CA ASP A 298 2.34 -26.48 -15.51
C ASP A 298 1.57 -26.42 -14.20
N ARG A 299 2.18 -25.94 -13.12
CA ARG A 299 1.61 -25.91 -11.77
C ARG A 299 2.07 -24.69 -10.97
N GLY A 300 1.30 -24.31 -9.96
CA GLY A 300 1.66 -23.25 -9.02
C GLY A 300 2.78 -23.69 -8.07
N CYS A 301 3.65 -22.75 -7.69
CA CYS A 301 4.64 -22.95 -6.63
C CYS A 301 3.97 -23.16 -5.26
N CYS A 302 2.88 -22.44 -4.99
CA CYS A 302 2.04 -22.58 -3.82
C CYS A 302 0.60 -22.90 -4.22
N GLY A 303 -0.03 -23.87 -3.55
CA GLY A 303 -1.40 -24.28 -3.82
C GLY A 303 -1.61 -25.76 -3.59
N LEU A 304 -2.85 -26.22 -3.70
CA LEU A 304 -3.19 -27.62 -3.43
C LEU A 304 -3.95 -28.25 -4.59
N GLY A 305 -3.91 -29.58 -4.61
CA GLY A 305 -4.61 -30.42 -5.58
C GLY A 305 -3.89 -30.51 -6.92
N ARG A 306 -4.64 -30.94 -7.94
CA ARG A 306 -4.12 -31.11 -9.30
C ARG A 306 -3.51 -29.81 -9.81
N ASN A 307 -2.30 -29.89 -10.37
CA ASN A 307 -1.50 -28.75 -10.84
C ASN A 307 -1.28 -27.66 -9.77
N HIS A 308 -1.48 -27.95 -8.48
CA HIS A 308 -1.55 -26.94 -7.41
C HIS A 308 -2.53 -25.78 -7.75
N GLY A 309 -3.56 -26.07 -8.57
CA GLY A 309 -4.47 -25.08 -9.13
C GLY A 309 -5.92 -25.22 -8.68
N GLN A 310 -6.26 -26.29 -7.93
CA GLN A 310 -7.63 -26.49 -7.44
C GLN A 310 -7.95 -25.59 -6.26
N ILE A 311 -6.95 -25.34 -5.42
CA ILE A 311 -7.03 -24.42 -4.29
C ILE A 311 -5.79 -23.54 -4.39
N THR A 312 -6.00 -22.23 -4.37
CA THR A 312 -4.90 -21.26 -4.37
C THR A 312 -4.06 -21.36 -3.10
N CYS A 313 -3.00 -20.56 -3.02
CA CYS A 313 -2.11 -20.53 -1.87
C CYS A 313 -2.89 -20.15 -0.58
N LEU A 314 -2.77 -20.99 0.46
CA LEU A 314 -3.42 -20.77 1.74
C LEU A 314 -2.46 -20.13 2.75
N PRO A 315 -2.97 -19.46 3.79
CA PRO A 315 -2.14 -18.93 4.86
C PRO A 315 -1.22 -19.99 5.45
N LEU A 316 0.07 -19.66 5.56
CA LEU A 316 1.14 -20.52 6.11
C LEU A 316 1.36 -21.82 5.32
N ALA A 317 0.87 -21.91 4.08
CA ALA A 317 1.26 -22.99 3.18
C ALA A 317 2.76 -22.92 2.89
N VAL A 318 3.42 -24.08 2.84
CA VAL A 318 4.82 -24.18 2.45
C VAL A 318 4.90 -24.06 0.92
N PRO A 319 5.51 -23.01 0.37
CA PRO A 319 5.69 -22.90 -1.08
C PRO A 319 6.77 -23.87 -1.56
N CYS A 320 6.90 -24.01 -2.88
CA CYS A 320 8.02 -24.71 -3.49
C CYS A 320 9.39 -24.08 -3.14
N ASP A 321 10.45 -24.89 -3.27
CA ASP A 321 11.83 -24.42 -3.32
C ASP A 321 12.14 -23.84 -4.73
N GLU A 322 13.16 -22.98 -4.85
CA GLU A 322 13.62 -22.38 -6.12
C GLU A 322 12.49 -21.71 -6.93
N ARG A 323 11.84 -20.72 -6.29
CA ARG A 323 10.63 -20.04 -6.79
C ARG A 323 10.83 -19.36 -8.14
N GLU A 324 12.04 -18.92 -8.44
CA GLU A 324 12.45 -18.30 -9.70
C GLU A 324 12.39 -19.26 -10.90
N GLN A 325 12.32 -20.57 -10.66
CA GLN A 325 12.17 -21.58 -11.72
C GLN A 325 10.71 -21.91 -12.06
N TYR A 326 9.75 -21.31 -11.35
CA TYR A 326 8.32 -21.50 -11.55
C TYR A 326 7.71 -20.33 -12.33
N VAL A 327 6.87 -20.64 -13.32
CA VAL A 327 6.08 -19.62 -14.04
C VAL A 327 4.94 -19.08 -13.19
N PHE A 328 4.25 -19.95 -12.47
CA PHE A 328 3.05 -19.61 -11.69
C PHE A 328 3.35 -19.65 -10.20
N TRP A 329 2.97 -18.58 -9.49
CA TRP A 329 3.04 -18.53 -8.05
C TRP A 329 1.95 -19.38 -7.42
N ASP A 330 0.70 -19.21 -7.87
CA ASP A 330 -0.45 -19.95 -7.36
C ASP A 330 -1.36 -20.49 -8.46
N ALA A 331 -2.63 -20.73 -8.15
CA ALA A 331 -3.61 -21.25 -9.10
C ALA A 331 -3.87 -20.34 -10.32
N TYR A 332 -3.56 -19.05 -10.23
CA TYR A 332 -3.89 -18.02 -11.21
C TYR A 332 -2.71 -17.13 -11.58
N HIS A 333 -1.88 -16.77 -10.60
CA HIS A 333 -0.97 -15.63 -10.71
C HIS A 333 0.46 -16.04 -11.07
N PRO A 334 1.19 -15.19 -11.82
CA PRO A 334 2.60 -15.39 -12.11
C PRO A 334 3.51 -15.16 -10.90
N THR A 335 4.71 -15.76 -10.95
CA THR A 335 5.79 -15.42 -10.01
C THR A 335 6.40 -14.05 -10.32
N GLU A 336 7.15 -13.50 -9.35
CA GLU A 336 7.97 -12.30 -9.55
C GLU A 336 8.88 -12.45 -10.78
N ALA A 337 9.48 -13.63 -10.99
CA ALA A 337 10.35 -13.88 -12.13
C ALA A 337 9.65 -13.64 -13.49
N VAL A 338 8.39 -14.08 -13.62
CA VAL A 338 7.60 -13.80 -14.82
C VAL A 338 7.18 -12.33 -14.89
N ASN A 339 6.83 -11.71 -13.76
CA ASN A 339 6.47 -10.30 -13.70
C ASN A 339 7.64 -9.39 -14.13
N MET A 340 8.88 -9.72 -13.76
CA MET A 340 10.09 -9.04 -14.22
C MET A 340 10.21 -9.06 -15.75
N ILE A 341 9.96 -10.21 -16.37
CA ILE A 341 10.00 -10.37 -17.84
C ILE A 341 8.91 -9.53 -18.50
N LEU A 342 7.68 -9.60 -17.99
CA LEU A 342 6.55 -8.87 -18.56
C LEU A 342 6.70 -7.36 -18.40
N GLY A 343 7.16 -6.87 -17.24
CA GLY A 343 7.45 -5.45 -17.02
C GLY A 343 8.57 -4.94 -17.93
N GLN A 344 9.62 -5.73 -18.12
CA GLN A 344 10.70 -5.39 -19.06
C GLN A 344 10.18 -5.28 -20.49
N ARG A 345 9.38 -6.25 -20.95
CA ARG A 345 8.77 -6.25 -22.28
C ARG A 345 7.80 -5.10 -22.48
N ALA A 346 6.99 -4.76 -21.47
CA ALA A 346 6.12 -3.59 -21.54
C ALA A 346 6.93 -2.29 -21.70
N PHE A 347 8.08 -2.20 -21.02
CA PHE A 347 8.91 -1.01 -21.02
C PHE A 347 9.74 -0.82 -22.31
N ASN A 348 10.40 -1.87 -22.81
CA ASN A 348 11.32 -1.77 -23.95
C ASN A 348 11.20 -2.90 -24.99
N GLY A 349 10.12 -3.67 -24.94
CA GLY A 349 9.87 -4.77 -25.87
C GLY A 349 9.63 -4.30 -27.31
N PRO A 350 9.74 -5.23 -28.27
CA PRO A 350 9.45 -4.95 -29.67
C PRO A 350 7.95 -4.68 -29.89
N PRO A 351 7.57 -4.12 -31.07
CA PRO A 351 6.16 -3.86 -31.42
C PRO A 351 5.22 -5.08 -31.37
N ASP A 352 5.77 -6.29 -31.43
CA ASP A 352 5.00 -7.53 -31.28
C ASP A 352 4.57 -7.80 -29.83
N ASP A 353 5.31 -7.26 -28.85
CA ASP A 353 5.01 -7.40 -27.42
C ASP A 353 4.23 -6.18 -26.90
N VAL A 354 4.47 -5.00 -27.47
CA VAL A 354 3.81 -3.73 -27.13
C VAL A 354 3.59 -2.89 -28.38
N TYR A 355 2.34 -2.65 -28.75
CA TYR A 355 1.96 -2.01 -30.01
C TYR A 355 1.25 -0.67 -29.78
N PRO A 356 1.51 0.39 -30.57
CA PRO A 356 2.46 0.44 -31.69
C PRO A 356 3.91 0.73 -31.26
N ILE A 357 4.09 1.25 -30.04
CA ILE A 357 5.38 1.61 -29.45
C ILE A 357 5.43 1.16 -27.99
N ASN A 358 6.63 0.96 -27.44
CA ASN A 358 6.86 0.67 -26.03
C ASN A 358 6.95 1.96 -25.19
N PHE A 359 6.90 1.84 -23.85
CA PHE A 359 6.97 3.00 -22.96
C PHE A 359 8.27 3.80 -23.10
N ARG A 360 9.40 3.14 -23.32
CA ARG A 360 10.69 3.83 -23.49
C ARG A 360 10.67 4.75 -24.72
N ASP A 361 10.07 4.31 -25.82
CA ASP A 361 9.98 5.07 -27.06
C ASP A 361 8.88 6.15 -27.01
N ASP A 362 7.80 5.94 -26.26
CA ASP A 362 6.81 6.98 -25.93
C ASP A 362 7.37 8.06 -24.97
N ALA A 363 8.26 7.67 -24.05
CA ALA A 363 8.93 8.58 -23.13
C ALA A 363 10.07 9.39 -23.80
N LYS A 364 10.45 9.08 -25.06
CA LYS A 364 11.42 9.88 -25.81
C LYS A 364 10.73 11.12 -26.41
N PRO A 365 11.21 12.35 -26.12
CA PRO A 365 10.71 13.53 -26.82
C PRO A 365 11.05 13.41 -28.31
N THR A 366 10.07 13.69 -29.17
CA THR A 366 10.27 13.83 -30.62
C THR A 366 11.39 14.84 -30.89
N PHE A 367 12.20 14.62 -31.93
CA PHE A 367 13.37 15.46 -32.26
C PHE A 367 13.04 16.96 -32.38
N ALA A 368 11.80 17.30 -32.76
CA ALA A 368 11.28 18.67 -32.77
C ALA A 368 11.04 19.24 -31.34
N ALA A 369 10.57 18.41 -30.41
CA ALA A 369 10.46 18.76 -29.00
C ALA A 369 11.83 18.88 -28.33
N LEU A 370 12.83 18.09 -28.72
CA LEU A 370 14.20 18.24 -28.20
C LEU A 370 14.81 19.60 -28.62
N VAL A 371 14.60 20.04 -29.86
CA VAL A 371 15.08 21.35 -30.37
C VAL A 371 14.28 22.52 -29.79
N ALA A 372 12.95 22.37 -29.62
CA ALA A 372 12.12 23.39 -28.96
C ALA A 372 12.40 23.48 -27.44
N THR A 373 12.65 22.35 -26.77
CA THR A 373 13.01 22.29 -25.35
C THR A 373 14.40 22.90 -25.10
N VAL A 374 15.35 22.68 -26.01
CA VAL A 374 16.68 23.30 -25.97
C VAL A 374 16.64 24.82 -26.25
N LEU A 375 15.60 25.32 -26.90
CA LEU A 375 15.46 26.74 -27.27
C LEU A 375 14.37 27.50 -26.49
N SER A 376 13.58 26.86 -25.63
CA SER A 376 12.38 27.48 -25.02
C SER A 376 12.17 27.26 -23.52
N PHE A 377 13.09 26.60 -22.80
CA PHE A 377 13.01 26.56 -21.33
C PHE A 377 13.82 27.69 -20.68
N PRO A 378 13.20 28.58 -19.89
CA PRO A 378 13.87 29.15 -18.72
C PRO A 378 14.05 28.02 -17.69
N ALA A 379 15.22 27.97 -17.08
CA ALA A 379 15.71 26.93 -16.19
C ALA A 379 14.68 26.41 -15.14
N PHE A 380 14.58 25.08 -15.01
CA PHE A 380 14.02 24.34 -13.85
C PHE A 380 15.12 23.37 -13.31
N PRO A 381 15.06 22.85 -12.06
CA PRO A 381 16.06 23.02 -11.01
C PRO A 381 17.06 21.87 -10.87
N LEU A 382 17.06 20.88 -11.77
CA LEU A 382 18.06 19.80 -11.74
C LEU A 382 19.42 20.26 -12.31
N ILE A 383 19.42 21.21 -13.26
CA ILE A 383 20.63 21.93 -13.67
C ILE A 383 21.14 22.82 -12.53
N ALA A 384 20.25 23.28 -11.64
CA ALA A 384 20.60 24.09 -10.47
C ALA A 384 21.23 23.28 -9.32
N SER A 385 21.51 21.99 -9.51
CA SER A 385 22.21 21.11 -8.55
C SER A 385 23.60 20.69 -9.01
N MET A 386 23.92 20.84 -10.30
CA MET A 386 25.24 20.53 -10.83
C MET A 386 26.18 21.71 -10.64
N LEU A 387 27.42 21.44 -10.22
CA LEU A 387 28.48 22.43 -10.25
C LEU A 387 28.69 22.87 -11.70
N SER A 388 28.75 24.18 -11.93
CA SER A 388 29.21 24.72 -13.21
C SER A 388 30.62 24.23 -13.54
N ILE A 389 31.03 24.36 -14.81
CA ILE A 389 32.39 24.00 -15.23
C ILE A 389 33.46 24.77 -14.43
N GLU A 390 33.15 26.02 -14.06
CA GLU A 390 34.03 26.85 -13.25
C GLU A 390 34.05 26.41 -11.78
N GLU A 391 32.87 26.18 -11.18
CA GLU A 391 32.77 25.62 -9.82
C GLU A 391 33.45 24.24 -9.71
N SER A 392 33.36 23.40 -10.74
CA SER A 392 34.00 22.08 -10.80
C SER A 392 35.53 22.19 -10.89
N LYS A 393 36.05 23.12 -11.69
CA LYS A 393 37.50 23.40 -11.75
C LYS A 393 38.02 23.94 -10.43
N ASN A 394 37.27 24.83 -9.79
CA ASN A 394 37.61 25.39 -8.48
C ASN A 394 37.61 24.31 -7.40
N LEU A 395 36.61 23.43 -7.40
CA LEU A 395 36.54 22.30 -6.46
C LEU A 395 37.70 21.33 -6.66
N PHE A 396 38.04 21.00 -7.91
CA PHE A 396 39.19 20.14 -8.22
C PHE A 396 40.51 20.78 -7.77
N SER A 397 40.68 22.08 -7.99
CA SER A 397 41.84 22.86 -7.52
C SER A 397 41.98 22.83 -5.99
N LEU A 398 40.86 22.91 -5.26
CA LEU A 398 40.85 22.77 -3.80
C LEU A 398 41.24 21.37 -3.35
N LEU A 399 40.72 20.33 -3.99
CA LEU A 399 41.07 18.95 -3.67
C LEU A 399 42.55 18.66 -3.96
N ASP A 400 43.10 19.21 -5.05
CA ASP A 400 44.52 19.05 -5.40
C ASP A 400 45.47 19.95 -4.60
N SER A 401 44.93 20.85 -3.76
CA SER A 401 45.71 21.70 -2.84
C SER A 401 46.15 20.95 -1.56
N GLU A 402 46.41 19.65 -1.64
CA GLU A 402 46.71 18.75 -0.52
C GLU A 402 47.98 19.09 0.29
N SER A 403 48.83 19.96 -0.27
CA SER A 403 50.06 20.48 0.35
C SER A 403 49.84 21.79 1.12
N LYS A 404 48.66 22.40 1.02
CA LYS A 404 48.29 23.58 1.81
C LYS A 404 47.75 23.18 3.18
N PRO A 405 47.94 24.03 4.21
CA PRO A 405 47.27 23.87 5.50
C PRO A 405 45.74 23.82 5.37
N PHE A 406 45.10 23.00 6.21
CA PHE A 406 43.64 22.80 6.18
C PHE A 406 42.84 24.09 6.44
N ASP A 407 43.31 24.99 7.30
CA ASP A 407 42.67 26.29 7.56
C ASP A 407 42.70 27.22 6.34
N GLU A 408 43.81 27.24 5.59
CA GLU A 408 43.92 27.94 4.32
C GLU A 408 42.97 27.35 3.26
N ILE A 409 42.84 26.02 3.18
CA ILE A 409 41.89 25.37 2.25
C ILE A 409 40.44 25.73 2.60
N VAL A 410 40.08 25.79 3.88
CA VAL A 410 38.73 26.20 4.31
C VAL A 410 38.48 27.68 4.02
N ALA A 411 39.50 28.54 4.15
CA ALA A 411 39.40 29.94 3.76
C ALA A 411 39.23 30.10 2.24
N ASP A 412 40.02 29.38 1.45
CA ASP A 412 39.92 29.33 -0.02
C ASP A 412 38.54 28.83 -0.46
N TYR A 413 38.03 27.76 0.16
CA TYR A 413 36.67 27.25 -0.07
C TYR A 413 35.60 28.31 0.19
N ARG A 414 35.67 28.98 1.35
CA ARG A 414 34.68 30.01 1.71
C ARG A 414 34.74 31.24 0.81
N SER A 415 35.91 31.54 0.23
CA SER A 415 36.12 32.62 -0.72
C SER A 415 35.68 32.26 -2.15
N GLN A 416 35.91 31.02 -2.58
CA GLN A 416 35.60 30.56 -3.95
C GLN A 416 34.13 30.16 -4.10
N PHE A 417 33.46 29.76 -3.02
CA PHE A 417 32.08 29.28 -3.05
C PHE A 417 31.16 30.13 -2.16
N PRO A 418 30.24 30.91 -2.76
CA PRO A 418 29.26 31.70 -2.02
C PRO A 418 28.24 30.77 -1.35
N ARG A 419 27.51 31.26 -0.33
CA ARG A 419 26.65 30.42 0.54
C ARG A 419 25.64 29.59 -0.26
N GLU A 420 25.07 30.16 -1.31
CA GLU A 420 24.11 29.52 -2.22
C GLU A 420 24.68 28.36 -3.05
N ALA A 421 26.01 28.26 -3.21
CA ALA A 421 26.67 27.17 -3.92
C ALA A 421 27.14 26.04 -3.00
N ARG A 422 27.21 26.29 -1.67
CA ARG A 422 27.87 25.39 -0.72
C ARG A 422 27.17 24.05 -0.57
N PHE A 423 25.84 24.02 -0.65
CA PHE A 423 25.08 22.77 -0.63
C PHE A 423 25.40 21.90 -1.85
N ARG A 424 25.44 22.47 -3.07
CA ARG A 424 25.82 21.74 -4.30
C ARG A 424 27.24 21.16 -4.21
N VAL A 425 28.18 21.94 -3.68
CA VAL A 425 29.56 21.51 -3.50
C VAL A 425 29.64 20.34 -2.52
N CYS A 426 28.97 20.46 -1.36
CA CYS A 426 28.94 19.39 -0.36
C CYS A 426 28.28 18.11 -0.90
N PHE A 427 27.19 18.26 -1.65
CA PHE A 427 26.52 17.14 -2.30
C PHE A 427 27.43 16.43 -3.30
N SER A 428 28.15 17.20 -4.14
CA SER A 428 29.13 16.64 -5.09
C SER A 428 30.30 15.94 -4.38
N LEU A 429 30.78 16.50 -3.26
CA LEU A 429 31.82 15.87 -2.46
C LEU A 429 31.35 14.58 -1.78
N ALA A 430 30.12 14.52 -1.28
CA ALA A 430 29.56 13.30 -0.70
C ALA A 430 29.55 12.16 -1.73
N ILE A 431 29.12 12.43 -2.97
CA ILE A 431 29.15 11.47 -4.08
C ILE A 431 30.58 11.00 -4.39
N LEU A 432 31.54 11.94 -4.46
CA LEU A 432 32.96 11.59 -4.71
C LEU A 432 33.59 10.77 -3.57
N LEU A 433 33.01 10.82 -2.37
CA LEU A 433 33.49 10.09 -1.20
C LEU A 433 32.84 8.71 -1.04
N GLU A 434 31.77 8.40 -1.77
CA GLU A 434 31.15 7.06 -1.76
C GLU A 434 32.06 6.01 -2.41
N ASP A 435 32.80 6.39 -3.47
CA ASP A 435 33.81 5.53 -4.09
C ASP A 435 35.22 5.92 -3.68
N LYS A 436 35.81 5.12 -2.78
CA LYS A 436 37.16 5.31 -2.22
C LYS A 436 38.28 5.26 -3.28
N VAL A 437 38.01 4.83 -4.51
CA VAL A 437 38.99 4.75 -5.61
C VAL A 437 39.12 6.08 -6.36
N LEU A 438 38.09 6.92 -6.36
CA LEU A 438 38.06 8.16 -7.16
C LEU A 438 38.96 9.26 -6.61
N LEU A 439 39.09 9.35 -5.28
CA LEU A 439 39.93 10.31 -4.59
C LEU A 439 41.05 9.59 -3.83
N LYS A 440 42.29 10.07 -3.97
CA LYS A 440 43.40 9.62 -3.10
C LYS A 440 43.15 10.04 -1.64
N LEU A 441 43.73 9.33 -0.70
CA LEU A 441 43.53 9.54 0.75
C LEU A 441 43.62 11.02 1.17
N SER A 442 44.65 11.74 0.72
CA SER A 442 44.84 13.17 0.99
C SER A 442 43.69 14.05 0.49
N GLN A 443 43.14 13.76 -0.69
CA GLN A 443 41.96 14.45 -1.25
C GLN A 443 40.70 14.13 -0.46
N ARG A 444 40.55 12.89 0.02
CA ARG A 444 39.40 12.51 0.86
C ARG A 444 39.40 13.25 2.19
N LEU A 445 40.55 13.43 2.82
CA LEU A 445 40.67 14.25 4.05
C LEU A 445 40.19 15.69 3.81
N VAL A 446 40.61 16.30 2.69
CA VAL A 446 40.16 17.64 2.30
C VAL A 446 38.64 17.69 2.05
N ALA A 447 38.10 16.67 1.37
CA ALA A 447 36.67 16.59 1.07
C ALA A 447 35.82 16.46 2.34
N TYR A 448 36.18 15.56 3.28
CA TYR A 448 35.48 15.42 4.56
C TYR A 448 35.57 16.69 5.41
N LEU A 449 36.71 17.38 5.39
CA LEU A 449 36.88 18.66 6.07
C LEU A 449 35.91 19.72 5.54
N ILE A 450 35.79 19.86 4.21
CA ILE A 450 34.87 20.82 3.59
C ILE A 450 33.42 20.46 3.93
N LEU A 451 33.06 19.18 3.87
CA LEU A 451 31.70 18.69 4.18
C LEU A 451 31.28 19.06 5.61
N HIS A 452 32.18 18.88 6.58
CA HIS A 452 31.93 19.26 7.97
C HIS A 452 31.97 20.78 8.20
N GLN A 453 32.98 21.48 7.69
CA GLN A 453 33.19 22.92 7.94
C GLN A 453 32.17 23.84 7.30
N THR A 454 31.39 23.33 6.36
CA THR A 454 30.28 24.06 5.73
C THR A 454 29.13 24.29 6.69
N TYR A 455 28.86 23.35 7.59
CA TYR A 455 27.75 23.39 8.55
C TYR A 455 28.20 23.44 10.02
N SER A 456 29.50 23.56 10.28
CA SER A 456 30.08 23.56 11.64
C SER A 456 29.63 24.73 12.53
N SER A 457 29.05 25.79 11.95
CA SER A 457 28.45 26.91 12.70
C SER A 457 27.00 26.66 13.15
N ASN A 458 26.36 25.61 12.66
CA ASN A 458 24.97 25.26 12.94
C ASN A 458 24.92 24.10 13.94
N PRO A 459 23.81 23.91 14.70
CA PRO A 459 23.65 22.72 15.51
C PRO A 459 23.72 21.45 14.63
N PRO A 460 24.23 20.32 15.13
CA PRO A 460 24.38 19.08 14.37
C PRO A 460 23.09 18.62 13.66
N SER A 461 21.93 18.81 14.29
CA SER A 461 20.60 18.56 13.71
C SER A 461 20.29 19.33 12.41
N SER A 462 21.00 20.43 12.15
CA SER A 462 20.83 21.25 10.94
C SER A 462 21.86 20.96 9.85
N ASN A 463 22.77 20.00 10.06
CA ASN A 463 23.74 19.57 9.05
C ASN A 463 23.18 18.39 8.24
N PRO A 464 22.81 18.60 6.95
CA PRO A 464 22.22 17.54 6.12
C PRO A 464 23.17 16.37 5.83
N PHE A 465 24.47 16.53 6.08
CA PHE A 465 25.49 15.52 5.83
C PHE A 465 26.01 14.86 7.12
N ILE A 466 25.39 15.12 8.28
CA ILE A 466 25.88 14.59 9.56
C ILE A 466 25.82 13.06 9.62
N SER A 467 24.77 12.45 9.08
CA SER A 467 24.63 10.99 9.01
C SER A 467 25.74 10.36 8.15
N PHE A 468 26.04 10.98 7.00
CA PHE A 468 27.14 10.56 6.13
C PHE A 468 28.50 10.63 6.85
N LEU A 469 28.77 11.72 7.56
CA LEU A 469 30.00 11.89 8.34
C LEU A 469 30.11 10.88 9.50
N VAL A 470 29.00 10.60 10.20
CA VAL A 470 28.97 9.61 11.29
C VAL A 470 29.25 8.21 10.75
N ASN A 471 28.62 7.83 9.64
CA ASN A 471 28.85 6.52 9.01
C ASN A 471 30.30 6.38 8.54
N ALA A 472 30.85 7.40 7.87
CA ALA A 472 32.25 7.39 7.42
C ALA A 472 33.25 7.38 8.59
N ALA A 473 32.92 8.01 9.72
CA ALA A 473 33.75 8.02 10.92
C ALA A 473 33.81 6.68 11.67
N SER A 474 32.92 5.74 11.34
CA SER A 474 32.82 4.41 11.96
C SER A 474 32.88 3.26 10.94
N ASP A 475 33.34 3.52 9.73
CA ASP A 475 33.42 2.52 8.67
C ASP A 475 34.65 1.62 8.86
N ASP A 476 34.42 0.39 9.32
CA ASP A 476 35.48 -0.62 9.54
C ASP A 476 36.27 -0.97 8.27
N THR A 477 35.78 -0.60 7.08
CA THR A 477 36.49 -0.79 5.81
C THR A 477 37.41 0.39 5.45
N SER A 478 37.37 1.50 6.20
CA SER A 478 38.23 2.68 6.00
C SER A 478 39.56 2.57 6.73
N GLU A 479 40.56 3.32 6.26
CA GLU A 479 41.83 3.44 6.98
C GLU A 479 41.61 4.10 8.34
N LYS A 480 42.22 3.56 9.39
CA LYS A 480 42.10 4.09 10.77
C LYS A 480 42.50 5.58 10.89
N MET A 481 43.40 6.03 10.02
CA MET A 481 43.80 7.43 9.88
C MET A 481 42.65 8.33 9.41
N GLU A 482 41.90 7.88 8.41
CA GLU A 482 40.78 8.61 7.84
C GLU A 482 39.65 8.75 8.87
N MET A 483 39.29 7.64 9.54
CA MET A 483 38.32 7.65 10.64
C MET A 483 38.75 8.59 11.79
N ALA A 484 40.03 8.56 12.17
CA ALA A 484 40.57 9.47 13.19
C ALA A 484 40.46 10.93 12.78
N PHE A 485 40.76 11.25 11.52
CA PHE A 485 40.65 12.61 11.01
C PHE A 485 39.20 13.13 11.00
N ILE A 486 38.24 12.30 10.59
CA ILE A 486 36.81 12.67 10.58
C ILE A 486 36.33 12.92 12.02
N GLN A 487 36.65 12.02 12.96
CA GLN A 487 36.27 12.18 14.37
C GLN A 487 36.95 13.39 15.05
N LEU A 488 38.19 13.72 14.68
CA LEU A 488 38.87 14.94 15.14
C LEU A 488 38.21 16.19 14.59
N SER A 489 37.85 16.18 13.31
CA SER A 489 37.20 17.30 12.63
C SER A 489 35.84 17.60 13.25
N MET A 490 35.08 16.57 13.62
CA MET A 490 33.78 16.67 14.31
C MET A 490 33.88 17.06 15.79
N GLY A 491 35.08 17.12 16.37
CA GLY A 491 35.28 17.45 17.79
C GLY A 491 34.87 16.33 18.76
N SER A 492 34.69 15.10 18.27
CA SER A 492 34.24 13.94 19.05
C SER A 492 35.34 13.33 19.93
N LEU A 493 36.61 13.58 19.58
CA LEU A 493 37.78 13.20 20.38
C LEU A 493 38.13 14.32 21.35
N GLY A 494 37.97 14.08 22.66
CA GLY A 494 38.28 15.05 23.71
C GLY A 494 39.77 15.35 23.79
N GLY A 495 40.19 16.53 23.30
CA GLY A 495 41.56 17.02 23.42
C GLY A 495 41.81 18.27 22.56
N SER A 496 42.68 19.18 23.01
CA SER A 496 42.93 20.50 22.39
C SER A 496 43.61 20.48 21.00
N ASN A 497 43.64 19.34 20.32
CA ASN A 497 44.45 19.14 19.12
C ASN A 497 43.76 19.56 17.81
N ASN A 498 42.45 19.86 17.81
CA ASN A 498 41.75 20.28 16.59
C ASN A 498 42.38 21.56 15.99
N LYS A 499 42.80 22.52 16.83
CA LYS A 499 43.48 23.75 16.36
C LYS A 499 44.89 23.51 15.79
N GLU A 500 45.56 22.43 16.20
CA GLU A 500 46.89 22.08 15.68
C GLU A 500 46.79 21.30 14.38
N VAL A 501 45.81 20.39 14.27
CA VAL A 501 45.54 19.64 13.03
C VAL A 501 45.14 20.57 11.90
N MET A 502 44.35 21.62 12.16
CA MET A 502 43.97 22.60 11.14
C MET A 502 45.15 23.37 10.52
N LYS A 503 46.33 23.39 11.18
CA LYS A 503 47.56 24.03 10.66
C LYS A 503 48.41 23.10 9.80
N LEU A 504 48.08 21.81 9.76
CA LEU A 504 48.79 20.82 8.95
C LEU A 504 48.20 20.76 7.54
N SER A 505 49.01 20.35 6.57
CA SER A 505 48.52 19.92 5.27
C SER A 505 48.02 18.47 5.34
N ALA A 506 47.22 18.04 4.35
CA ALA A 506 46.79 16.64 4.27
C ALA A 506 47.99 15.70 4.17
N VAL A 507 49.04 16.10 3.44
CA VAL A 507 50.29 15.33 3.31
C VAL A 507 51.05 15.25 4.64
N ASP A 508 51.12 16.34 5.40
CA ASP A 508 51.82 16.36 6.69
C ASP A 508 51.07 15.58 7.77
N TYR A 509 49.73 15.64 7.76
CA TYR A 509 48.89 14.82 8.63
C TYR A 509 49.11 13.34 8.37
N ILE A 510 49.12 12.92 7.10
CA ILE A 510 49.36 11.53 6.72
C ILE A 510 50.75 11.05 7.16
N LYS A 511 51.79 11.88 6.99
CA LYS A 511 53.17 11.53 7.39
C LYS A 511 53.38 11.50 8.90
N GLY A 512 52.66 12.33 9.64
CA GLY A 512 52.79 12.47 11.10
C GLY A 512 51.82 11.61 11.92
N PHE A 513 50.95 10.82 11.27
CA PHE A 513 49.91 10.07 11.96
C PHE A 513 50.46 8.87 12.72
N ASP A 514 50.20 8.82 14.02
CA ASP A 514 50.45 7.66 14.88
C ASP A 514 49.14 7.01 15.34
N SER A 515 48.90 5.78 14.87
CA SER A 515 47.71 4.97 15.17
C SER A 515 47.50 4.71 16.67
N SER A 516 48.55 4.80 17.48
CA SER A 516 48.48 4.57 18.93
C SER A 516 48.02 5.80 19.73
N SER A 517 48.03 6.98 19.11
CA SER A 517 47.69 8.25 19.74
C SER A 517 46.18 8.55 19.78
N TYR A 518 45.34 7.75 19.11
CA TYR A 518 43.90 8.01 18.96
C TYR A 518 43.03 6.80 19.38
N VAL A 519 42.09 7.05 20.29
CA VAL A 519 41.04 6.09 20.69
C VAL A 519 39.75 6.45 19.97
N LEU A 520 39.41 5.70 18.92
CA LEU A 520 38.21 5.94 18.11
C LEU A 520 36.93 5.56 18.88
N LEU A 521 35.91 6.39 18.75
CA LEU A 521 34.56 6.11 19.23
C LEU A 521 33.83 5.17 18.25
N GLN A 522 32.99 4.29 18.79
CA GLN A 522 32.14 3.39 18.00
C GLN A 522 30.91 4.13 17.44
N CYS A 523 30.30 3.58 16.39
CA CYS A 523 29.14 4.16 15.70
C CYS A 523 28.02 4.58 16.66
N GLU A 524 27.66 3.72 17.62
CA GLU A 524 26.62 3.98 18.62
C GLU A 524 26.93 5.20 19.52
N GLN A 525 28.21 5.40 19.85
CA GLN A 525 28.67 6.53 20.65
C GLN A 525 28.65 7.84 19.84
N LEU A 526 29.04 7.78 18.56
CA LEU A 526 28.98 8.91 17.64
C LEU A 526 27.53 9.31 17.35
N GLN A 527 26.67 8.35 17.06
CA GLN A 527 25.24 8.59 16.87
C GLN A 527 24.62 9.25 18.10
N LYS A 528 24.96 8.82 19.32
CA LYS A 528 24.45 9.43 20.55
C LYS A 528 24.94 10.87 20.78
N LEU A 529 26.14 11.22 20.28
CA LEU A 529 26.70 12.57 20.38
C LEU A 529 26.10 13.56 19.38
N PHE A 530 25.72 13.07 18.18
CA PHE A 530 25.20 13.91 17.09
C PHE A 530 23.69 13.74 16.82
N SER A 531 23.03 12.84 17.55
CA SER A 531 21.57 12.82 17.68
C SER A 531 21.17 13.89 18.68
N ASP A 532 20.72 15.05 18.21
CA ASP A 532 20.04 15.99 19.10
C ASP A 532 18.77 15.31 19.61
N SER A 533 18.68 15.22 20.94
CA SER A 533 17.44 15.01 21.67
C SER A 533 16.32 15.84 21.05
N VAL A 534 15.20 15.21 20.73
CA VAL A 534 13.92 15.88 20.42
C VAL A 534 13.49 16.67 21.66
N GLN A 535 14.09 17.83 21.88
CA GLN A 535 13.50 18.92 22.63
C GLN A 535 12.80 19.80 21.60
N SER A 536 11.47 19.72 21.63
CA SER A 536 10.53 20.66 21.04
C SER A 536 11.06 22.10 21.13
N LYS A 537 11.62 22.61 20.04
CA LYS A 537 11.65 24.06 19.83
C LYS A 537 10.27 24.44 19.30
N SER A 538 9.56 25.24 20.07
CA SER A 538 8.28 25.82 19.69
C SER A 538 8.41 26.49 18.33
N TYR A 539 7.68 26.00 17.34
CA TYR A 539 7.48 26.67 16.07
C TYR A 539 6.84 28.03 16.35
N GLU A 540 7.51 29.13 16.00
CA GLU A 540 6.86 30.44 15.99
C GLU A 540 5.83 30.43 14.86
N ASN A 541 4.56 30.44 15.24
CA ASN A 541 3.44 30.30 14.33
C ASN A 541 3.14 31.65 13.66
N ILE A 542 3.47 31.77 12.38
CA ILE A 542 3.22 32.94 11.51
C ILE A 542 1.73 33.32 11.40
N PHE A 543 0.80 32.48 11.86
CA PHE A 543 -0.64 32.79 11.91
C PHE A 543 -1.08 33.58 13.14
N GLN A 544 -0.18 33.91 14.08
CA GLN A 544 -0.53 34.73 15.25
C GLN A 544 -1.00 36.15 14.89
N ALA A 545 -0.62 36.65 13.71
CA ALA A 545 -1.11 37.93 13.19
C ALA A 545 -2.53 37.84 12.57
N ALA A 546 -3.03 36.62 12.32
CA ALA A 546 -4.31 36.36 11.66
C ALA A 546 -5.42 35.94 12.64
N SER A 547 -5.15 35.84 13.94
CA SER A 547 -6.16 35.49 14.93
C SER A 547 -7.12 36.66 15.20
N VAL A 548 -8.42 36.40 15.06
CA VAL A 548 -9.50 37.33 15.41
C VAL A 548 -9.50 37.53 16.93
N LYS A 549 -9.40 38.78 17.38
CA LYS A 549 -9.51 39.10 18.82
C LYS A 549 -10.93 38.81 19.31
N ASN A 550 -11.07 38.07 20.41
CA ASN A 550 -12.36 37.82 21.04
C ASN A 550 -13.01 39.15 21.48
N ILE A 551 -14.19 39.45 20.94
CA ILE A 551 -14.95 40.69 21.22
C ILE A 551 -15.86 40.52 22.45
N ILE A 552 -15.99 39.30 22.98
CA ILE A 552 -16.75 39.03 24.21
C ILE A 552 -15.83 38.32 25.20
N PRO A 553 -15.49 38.95 26.35
CA PRO A 553 -14.68 38.29 27.37
C PRO A 553 -15.52 37.24 28.10
N ASP A 554 -14.97 36.03 28.19
CA ASP A 554 -15.52 34.94 28.98
C ASP A 554 -15.40 35.29 30.48
N PRO A 555 -16.52 35.37 31.24
CA PRO A 555 -16.51 35.75 32.64
C PRO A 555 -15.87 34.70 33.57
N ASP A 556 -15.66 33.47 33.10
CA ASP A 556 -15.08 32.36 33.88
C ASP A 556 -13.56 32.22 33.69
N ILE A 557 -12.95 33.06 32.83
CA ILE A 557 -11.50 33.13 32.64
C ILE A 557 -10.96 34.39 33.33
N PRO A 558 -10.03 34.29 34.31
CA PRO A 558 -9.41 35.46 34.91
C PRO A 558 -8.71 36.29 33.83
N ILE A 559 -9.15 37.53 33.67
CA ILE A 559 -8.61 38.48 32.69
C ILE A 559 -7.12 38.69 33.02
N GLY A 560 -6.22 38.11 32.21
CA GLY A 560 -4.78 38.28 32.42
C GLY A 560 -3.85 37.22 31.81
N ILE A 561 -4.34 36.12 31.23
CA ILE A 561 -3.48 35.13 30.56
C ILE A 561 -3.66 35.26 29.05
N ASP A 562 -3.07 36.31 28.50
CA ASP A 562 -2.77 36.39 27.08
C ASP A 562 -1.25 36.47 26.90
N SER A 563 -0.74 35.63 26.00
CA SER A 563 0.56 35.71 25.31
C SER A 563 1.85 35.54 26.12
N THR A 564 2.32 34.29 26.23
CA THR A 564 3.72 33.83 25.96
C THR A 564 3.87 32.34 26.37
N PRO A 565 4.43 31.44 25.55
CA PRO A 565 4.70 30.08 25.98
C PRO A 565 6.00 30.07 26.79
N SER A 566 5.90 30.30 28.09
CA SER A 566 6.92 29.82 29.02
C SER A 566 6.39 28.51 29.62
N GLU A 567 7.01 27.40 29.21
CA GLU A 567 6.74 26.08 29.78
C GLU A 567 6.75 26.14 31.32
N PRO A 568 5.86 25.40 32.00
CA PRO A 568 5.88 25.31 33.44
C PRO A 568 7.16 24.59 33.89
N LYS A 569 8.11 25.34 34.44
CA LYS A 569 9.24 24.79 35.17
C LYS A 569 8.71 24.07 36.41
N LEU A 570 8.89 22.75 36.46
CA LEU A 570 8.87 21.99 37.71
C LEU A 570 9.88 22.63 38.69
N PRO A 571 9.47 23.05 39.89
CA PRO A 571 10.42 23.53 40.87
C PRO A 571 11.17 22.34 41.48
N VAL A 572 12.45 22.23 41.15
CA VAL A 572 13.43 21.54 41.99
C VAL A 572 13.62 22.36 43.26
N THR A 573 13.19 21.85 44.41
CA THR A 573 13.87 22.15 45.68
C THR A 573 13.83 20.93 46.59
N GLY A 574 14.98 20.26 46.68
CA GLY A 574 15.26 19.36 47.79
C GLY A 574 15.62 20.18 49.02
N THR A 575 14.93 19.93 50.13
CA THR A 575 15.48 20.03 51.49
C THR A 575 14.51 19.31 52.42
N LYS A 576 14.93 18.15 52.97
CA LYS A 576 14.23 17.54 54.11
C LYS A 576 14.31 18.51 55.30
N PRO A 577 13.25 18.60 56.13
CA PRO A 577 13.44 18.01 57.45
C PRO A 577 12.21 17.32 58.05
N ARG A 578 12.53 16.20 58.71
CA ARG A 578 12.03 15.65 59.98
C ARG A 578 10.58 15.14 60.11
N MET A 579 10.53 13.88 60.54
CA MET A 579 9.40 13.16 61.12
C MET A 579 8.67 13.96 62.21
N GLY A 580 7.35 13.74 62.26
CA GLY A 580 6.58 13.37 63.45
C GLY A 580 6.73 14.20 64.72
N SER A 581 5.69 14.98 65.04
CA SER A 581 5.26 15.29 66.41
C SER A 581 4.11 16.31 66.34
N ASP A 582 2.90 15.83 66.65
CA ASP A 582 1.81 16.51 67.36
C ASP A 582 1.63 18.03 67.14
N ASP A 583 0.75 18.41 66.21
CA ASP A 583 -0.42 19.22 66.53
C ASP A 583 -1.36 19.30 65.31
N ARG A 584 -2.46 18.54 65.32
CA ARG A 584 -3.43 18.51 64.22
C ARG A 584 -4.08 19.88 64.01
N ASP A 585 -4.15 20.68 65.07
CA ASP A 585 -4.87 21.94 65.09
C ASP A 585 -4.11 23.07 64.36
N ASN A 586 -2.77 23.02 64.35
CA ASN A 586 -1.95 23.98 63.59
C ASN A 586 -1.96 23.70 62.08
N ALA A 587 -2.07 22.43 61.67
CA ALA A 587 -2.26 22.06 60.27
C ALA A 587 -3.65 22.49 59.75
N ILE A 588 -4.67 22.41 60.61
CA ILE A 588 -6.04 22.85 60.29
C ILE A 588 -6.13 24.37 60.22
N LEU A 589 -5.48 25.11 61.13
CA LEU A 589 -5.43 26.57 61.09
C LEU A 589 -4.76 27.12 59.81
N GLY A 590 -3.72 26.45 59.30
CA GLY A 590 -3.09 26.80 58.02
C GLY A 590 -3.97 26.51 56.78
N LEU A 591 -4.82 25.49 56.85
CA LEU A 591 -5.79 25.17 55.79
C LEU A 591 -7.02 26.10 55.82
N MET A 592 -7.47 26.52 57.01
CA MET A 592 -8.64 27.38 57.16
C MET A 592 -8.37 28.86 56.85
N GLN A 593 -7.12 29.32 56.90
CA GLN A 593 -6.77 30.69 56.47
C GLN A 593 -6.80 30.89 54.95
N ASN A 594 -6.86 29.81 54.16
CA ASN A 594 -6.91 29.86 52.69
C ASN A 594 -8.29 29.55 52.09
N LEU A 595 -9.34 29.41 52.91
CA LEU A 595 -10.70 29.17 52.44
C LEU A 595 -11.57 30.41 52.67
N SER A 596 -11.64 31.29 51.66
CA SER A 596 -12.67 32.32 51.58
C SER A 596 -14.04 31.66 51.38
N VAL A 597 -15.01 32.06 52.20
CA VAL A 597 -16.37 31.52 52.29
C VAL A 597 -17.29 32.20 51.26
N GLU A 598 -16.90 32.17 50.00
CA GLU A 598 -17.78 32.48 48.88
C GLU A 598 -18.08 31.18 48.14
N GLY A 599 -19.23 30.56 48.47
CA GLY A 599 -19.74 29.41 47.72
C GLY A 599 -20.19 28.21 48.53
N LEU A 600 -20.78 28.37 49.72
CA LEU A 600 -21.57 27.30 50.35
C LEU A 600 -22.97 27.24 49.71
N GLY A 601 -23.03 26.79 48.46
CA GLY A 601 -24.21 26.17 47.86
C GLY A 601 -23.91 24.69 47.61
N PRO A 602 -24.90 23.80 47.42
CA PRO A 602 -24.61 22.42 47.04
C PRO A 602 -23.74 22.46 45.78
N GLN A 603 -22.52 21.93 45.84
CA GLN A 603 -21.79 21.66 44.62
C GLN A 603 -22.63 20.64 43.86
N TRP A 604 -23.29 21.10 42.80
CA TRP A 604 -23.72 20.25 41.73
C TRP A 604 -22.45 19.67 41.12
N ILE A 605 -21.96 18.59 41.72
CA ILE A 605 -21.04 17.71 41.04
C ILE A 605 -21.87 17.15 39.90
N ARG A 606 -21.74 17.78 38.74
CA ARG A 606 -21.96 17.09 37.49
C ARG A 606 -20.68 16.28 37.31
N PRO A 607 -20.66 14.97 37.56
CA PRO A 607 -19.55 14.18 37.07
C PRO A 607 -19.40 14.54 35.60
N THR A 608 -18.16 14.76 35.14
CA THR A 608 -17.90 14.94 33.71
C THR A 608 -18.71 13.87 32.98
N PRO A 609 -19.65 14.26 32.09
CA PRO A 609 -20.32 13.28 31.26
C PRO A 609 -19.21 12.42 30.64
N PRO A 610 -19.33 11.10 30.63
CA PRO A 610 -18.35 10.28 29.94
C PRO A 610 -18.19 10.90 28.55
N MET A 611 -16.95 11.26 28.19
CA MET A 611 -16.71 11.76 26.84
C MET A 611 -17.06 10.62 25.91
N LEU A 612 -18.26 10.70 25.32
CA LEU A 612 -18.61 9.84 24.23
C LEU A 612 -17.66 10.21 23.08
N PRO A 613 -17.13 9.21 22.37
CA PRO A 613 -16.31 9.48 21.19
C PRO A 613 -17.09 10.39 20.24
N VAL A 614 -16.43 11.44 19.74
CA VAL A 614 -17.00 12.34 18.75
C VAL A 614 -17.38 11.49 17.53
N LEU A 615 -18.66 11.53 17.17
CA LEU A 615 -19.16 10.82 15.99
C LEU A 615 -18.94 11.70 14.76
N ASP A 616 -18.65 11.09 13.61
CA ASP A 616 -18.25 11.72 12.33
C ASP A 616 -19.34 12.57 11.63
N GLY A 617 -20.25 13.19 12.39
CA GLY A 617 -21.23 14.17 11.91
C GLY A 617 -21.47 15.35 12.85
N GLU A 618 -20.87 15.35 14.04
CA GLU A 618 -21.14 16.37 15.07
C GLU A 618 -20.54 17.75 14.69
N PHE A 619 -19.56 17.78 13.78
CA PHE A 619 -18.94 19.01 13.26
C PHE A 619 -19.78 19.76 12.21
N ILE A 620 -20.86 19.16 11.68
CA ILE A 620 -21.69 19.77 10.62
C ILE A 620 -22.62 20.88 11.18
N TRP A 621 -22.89 20.87 12.49
CA TRP A 621 -23.81 21.85 13.11
C TRP A 621 -23.20 23.25 13.32
N LEU A 622 -21.88 23.39 13.21
CA LEU A 622 -21.18 24.66 13.43
C LEU A 622 -20.94 25.47 12.16
N ASN A 623 -21.22 24.90 10.98
CA ASN A 623 -21.03 25.59 9.70
C ASN A 623 -22.12 25.17 8.69
N PRO A 624 -23.29 25.84 8.66
CA PRO A 624 -24.30 25.54 7.66
C PRO A 624 -23.88 26.17 6.32
N ASP A 625 -23.33 25.37 5.41
CA ASP A 625 -23.06 25.78 4.04
C ASP A 625 -24.37 25.88 3.23
N ASN A 626 -24.48 26.93 2.40
CA ASN A 626 -25.67 27.24 1.58
C ASN A 626 -25.70 26.48 0.23
N ASP A 627 -24.80 25.51 0.03
CA ASP A 627 -24.82 24.65 -1.16
C ASP A 627 -25.79 23.50 -0.92
N HIS A 628 -27.01 23.66 -1.42
CA HIS A 628 -28.01 22.60 -1.39
C HIS A 628 -28.10 21.99 -2.78
N GLU A 629 -27.61 20.76 -2.91
CA GLU A 629 -27.92 19.93 -4.06
C GLU A 629 -29.26 19.23 -3.83
N LEU A 630 -30.16 19.31 -4.81
CA LEU A 630 -31.40 18.51 -4.79
C LEU A 630 -31.04 17.05 -5.04
N LEU A 631 -30.77 16.32 -3.96
CA LEU A 631 -30.60 14.88 -3.99
C LEU A 631 -31.96 14.21 -4.17
N TRP A 632 -32.13 13.52 -5.28
CA TRP A 632 -33.17 12.50 -5.38
C TRP A 632 -32.71 11.26 -4.62
N ASP A 633 -33.48 10.87 -3.63
CA ASP A 633 -33.27 9.63 -2.90
C ASP A 633 -33.54 8.45 -3.86
N TYR A 634 -32.46 7.83 -4.35
CA TYR A 634 -32.52 6.62 -5.17
C TYR A 634 -33.11 5.42 -4.41
N GLY A 635 -33.30 5.53 -3.08
CA GLY A 635 -34.09 4.63 -2.25
C GLY A 635 -35.60 4.81 -2.36
N MET A 636 -36.11 5.84 -3.05
CA MET A 636 -37.55 6.04 -3.29
C MET A 636 -38.17 4.97 -4.21
N CYS A 637 -37.34 4.27 -5.00
CA CYS A 637 -37.75 3.18 -5.88
C CYS A 637 -37.08 1.85 -5.53
N ALA A 638 -36.19 1.81 -4.53
CA ALA A 638 -35.78 0.54 -3.94
C ALA A 638 -36.99 -0.08 -3.27
N ASP A 639 -37.12 -1.42 -3.31
CA ASP A 639 -38.19 -2.10 -2.61
C ASP A 639 -38.11 -1.75 -1.11
N THR A 640 -38.99 -0.82 -0.72
CA THR A 640 -39.02 -0.28 0.63
C THR A 640 -39.53 -1.31 1.61
N SER A 641 -39.94 -2.51 1.19
CA SER A 641 -40.35 -3.60 2.09
C SER A 641 -39.28 -3.89 3.15
N ARG A 642 -38.00 -4.00 2.75
CA ARG A 642 -36.88 -4.30 3.66
C ARG A 642 -36.54 -3.13 4.58
N GLY A 643 -36.44 -1.93 4.03
CA GLY A 643 -36.18 -0.71 4.81
C GLY A 643 -37.36 -0.33 5.72
N SER A 644 -38.59 -0.60 5.30
CA SER A 644 -39.80 -0.43 6.09
C SER A 644 -39.85 -1.44 7.21
N ALA A 645 -39.53 -2.72 6.97
CA ALA A 645 -39.47 -3.73 8.01
C ALA A 645 -38.43 -3.38 9.09
N VAL A 646 -37.24 -2.90 8.67
CA VAL A 646 -36.19 -2.44 9.59
C VAL A 646 -36.61 -1.19 10.37
N ARG A 647 -37.20 -0.19 9.71
CA ARG A 647 -37.70 1.02 10.39
C ARG A 647 -38.86 0.71 11.35
N ASP A 648 -39.74 -0.22 10.98
CA ASP A 648 -40.80 -0.72 11.86
C ASP A 648 -40.20 -1.43 13.08
N LEU A 649 -39.25 -2.33 12.87
CA LEU A 649 -38.54 -3.05 13.93
C LEU A 649 -37.82 -2.09 14.88
N ILE A 650 -37.15 -1.06 14.35
CA ILE A 650 -36.49 -0.02 15.16
C ILE A 650 -37.52 0.83 15.91
N ALA A 651 -38.60 1.25 15.25
CA ALA A 651 -39.67 2.03 15.89
C ALA A 651 -40.43 1.23 16.96
N LYS A 652 -40.52 -0.10 16.81
CA LYS A 652 -41.05 -1.04 17.81
C LYS A 652 -40.04 -1.26 18.95
N ALA A 653 -38.75 -1.44 18.64
CA ALA A 653 -37.67 -1.59 19.61
C ALA A 653 -37.45 -0.34 20.49
N LEU A 654 -37.73 0.85 19.96
CA LEU A 654 -37.70 2.11 20.73
C LEU A 654 -38.93 2.31 21.64
N LYS A 655 -39.97 1.49 21.47
CA LYS A 655 -41.20 1.51 22.30
C LYS A 655 -41.25 0.38 23.33
N GLY A 656 -40.44 -0.65 23.18
CA GLY A 656 -40.37 -1.81 24.08
C GLY A 656 -39.36 -2.85 23.59
N PRO A 657 -39.06 -3.90 24.40
CA PRO A 657 -38.17 -4.97 24.00
C PRO A 657 -38.67 -5.65 22.71
N LEU A 658 -37.74 -6.12 21.85
CA LEU A 658 -38.06 -6.85 20.61
C LEU A 658 -38.96 -8.03 20.96
N ALA A 659 -40.22 -8.04 20.56
CA ALA A 659 -41.09 -9.18 20.86
C ALA A 659 -40.59 -10.44 20.11
N PRO A 660 -40.66 -11.66 20.68
CA PRO A 660 -40.24 -12.88 19.98
C PRO A 660 -40.89 -13.04 18.60
N ALA A 661 -42.16 -12.63 18.44
CA ALA A 661 -42.87 -12.66 17.15
C ALA A 661 -42.24 -11.80 16.04
N GLN A 662 -41.32 -10.89 16.37
CA GLN A 662 -40.65 -9.99 15.43
C GLN A 662 -39.22 -10.46 15.09
N GLN A 663 -38.76 -11.53 15.74
CA GLN A 663 -37.42 -12.08 15.53
C GLN A 663 -37.27 -12.75 14.16
N GLU A 664 -38.34 -13.41 13.67
CA GLU A 664 -38.30 -14.08 12.36
C GLU A 664 -37.98 -13.09 11.24
N ASP A 665 -38.67 -11.95 11.20
CA ASP A 665 -38.39 -10.87 10.26
C ASP A 665 -36.97 -10.31 10.41
N LEU A 666 -36.46 -10.20 11.64
CA LEU A 666 -35.12 -9.72 11.90
C LEU A 666 -34.04 -10.70 11.39
N VAL A 667 -34.25 -12.00 11.60
CA VAL A 667 -33.33 -13.06 11.16
C VAL A 667 -33.27 -13.12 9.63
N GLU A 668 -34.40 -13.02 8.93
CA GLU A 668 -34.43 -13.08 7.46
C GLU A 668 -33.83 -11.86 6.78
N HIS A 669 -33.99 -10.68 7.37
CA HIS A 669 -33.55 -9.43 6.75
C HIS A 669 -32.17 -8.97 7.22
N ASN A 670 -31.76 -9.31 8.45
CA ASN A 670 -30.51 -8.84 9.08
C ASN A 670 -29.91 -9.89 10.05
N PRO A 671 -29.38 -11.01 9.54
CA PRO A 671 -28.88 -12.11 10.37
C PRO A 671 -27.75 -11.68 11.33
N LEU A 672 -26.88 -10.75 10.93
CA LEU A 672 -25.79 -10.27 11.79
C LEU A 672 -26.30 -9.52 13.03
N ILE A 673 -27.32 -8.69 12.85
CA ILE A 673 -27.94 -7.95 13.95
C ILE A 673 -28.70 -8.93 14.84
N ALA A 674 -29.39 -9.92 14.26
CA ALA A 674 -30.05 -10.97 15.01
C ALA A 674 -29.07 -11.73 15.93
N VAL A 675 -27.86 -12.05 15.45
CA VAL A 675 -26.80 -12.69 16.25
C VAL A 675 -26.40 -11.80 17.43
N GLU A 676 -26.14 -10.52 17.21
CA GLU A 676 -25.76 -9.59 18.29
C GLU A 676 -26.87 -9.45 19.33
N VAL A 677 -28.11 -9.27 18.89
CA VAL A 677 -29.28 -9.16 19.78
C VAL A 677 -29.46 -10.41 20.62
N LEU A 678 -29.47 -11.59 19.99
CA LEU A 678 -29.64 -12.87 20.70
C LEU A 678 -28.46 -13.16 21.64
N SER A 679 -27.23 -12.79 21.25
CA SER A 679 -26.05 -12.92 22.12
C SER A 679 -26.15 -12.07 23.38
N LYS A 680 -26.72 -10.87 23.29
CA LYS A 680 -26.95 -9.99 24.45
C LYS A 680 -28.13 -10.46 25.32
N LEU A 681 -29.14 -11.11 24.72
CA LEU A 681 -30.31 -11.63 25.42
C LEU A 681 -30.08 -13.00 26.09
N MET A 682 -28.91 -13.62 25.93
CA MET A 682 -28.61 -14.97 26.45
C MET A 682 -28.91 -15.16 27.95
N ASN A 683 -28.80 -14.11 28.75
CA ASN A 683 -29.06 -14.15 30.20
C ASN A 683 -30.43 -13.59 30.61
N SER A 684 -31.30 -13.25 29.64
CA SER A 684 -32.65 -12.77 29.92
C SER A 684 -33.60 -13.93 30.22
N PRO A 685 -34.59 -13.74 31.11
CA PRO A 685 -35.57 -14.77 31.42
C PRO A 685 -36.49 -15.13 30.24
N GLU A 686 -36.57 -14.28 29.22
CA GLU A 686 -37.39 -14.48 28.03
C GLU A 686 -36.66 -15.25 26.90
N ILE A 687 -35.37 -15.59 27.03
CA ILE A 687 -34.55 -16.20 25.96
C ILE A 687 -35.15 -17.50 25.38
N SER A 688 -35.86 -18.27 26.21
CA SER A 688 -36.53 -19.51 25.78
C SER A 688 -37.61 -19.26 24.72
N GLU A 689 -38.27 -18.10 24.75
CA GLU A 689 -39.29 -17.74 23.76
C GLU A 689 -38.63 -17.42 22.41
N TYR A 690 -37.49 -16.73 22.41
CA TYR A 690 -36.72 -16.42 21.20
C TYR A 690 -36.11 -17.68 20.55
N PHE A 691 -35.68 -18.63 21.36
CA PHE A 691 -35.26 -19.95 20.89
C PHE A 691 -36.42 -20.76 20.30
N THR A 692 -37.60 -20.69 20.91
CA THR A 692 -38.80 -21.34 20.39
C THR A 692 -39.19 -20.77 19.03
N VAL A 693 -39.08 -19.45 18.83
CA VAL A 693 -39.32 -18.84 17.52
C VAL A 693 -38.29 -19.34 16.51
N LEU A 694 -36.99 -19.26 16.83
CA LEU A 694 -35.92 -19.65 15.92
C LEU A 694 -36.01 -21.12 15.47
N VAL A 695 -36.48 -22.03 16.34
CA VAL A 695 -36.69 -23.46 16.04
C VAL A 695 -37.90 -23.71 15.13
N ASN A 696 -38.91 -22.85 15.17
CA ASN A 696 -40.15 -23.02 14.43
C ASN A 696 -40.23 -22.20 13.13
N MET A 697 -39.21 -21.37 12.86
CA MET A 697 -39.07 -20.63 11.61
C MET A 697 -38.93 -21.56 10.40
N GLU A 698 -39.35 -21.09 9.23
CA GLU A 698 -39.06 -21.79 7.98
C GLU A 698 -37.55 -21.89 7.74
N MET A 699 -37.09 -23.04 7.22
CA MET A 699 -35.67 -23.26 6.97
C MET A 699 -35.11 -22.30 5.92
N SER A 700 -34.09 -21.54 6.31
CA SER A 700 -33.43 -20.57 5.45
C SER A 700 -31.91 -20.57 5.67
N LEU A 701 -31.17 -20.01 4.72
CA LEU A 701 -29.73 -19.79 4.88
C LEU A 701 -29.46 -18.84 6.08
N HIS A 702 -30.29 -17.83 6.25
CA HIS A 702 -30.11 -16.80 7.29
C HIS A 702 -30.34 -17.38 8.69
N SER A 703 -31.39 -18.18 8.90
CA SER A 703 -31.63 -18.84 10.20
C SER A 703 -30.50 -19.80 10.59
N MET A 704 -30.00 -20.60 9.63
CA MET A 704 -28.86 -21.50 9.86
C MET A 704 -27.57 -20.73 10.13
N GLU A 705 -27.34 -19.60 9.45
CA GLU A 705 -26.20 -18.72 9.71
C GLU A 705 -26.25 -18.15 11.14
N VAL A 706 -27.42 -17.68 11.57
CA VAL A 706 -27.63 -17.16 12.93
C VAL A 706 -27.31 -18.24 13.97
N VAL A 707 -27.85 -19.45 13.83
CA VAL A 707 -27.57 -20.55 14.77
C VAL A 707 -26.09 -20.97 14.74
N ASN A 708 -25.47 -21.06 13.57
CA ASN A 708 -24.05 -21.42 13.45
C ASN A 708 -23.13 -20.36 14.08
N ARG A 709 -23.47 -19.07 13.98
CA ARG A 709 -22.72 -17.99 14.63
C ARG A 709 -22.98 -17.96 16.14
N LEU A 710 -24.22 -18.14 16.58
CA LEU A 710 -24.54 -18.19 18.01
C LEU A 710 -23.86 -19.36 18.72
N THR A 711 -23.81 -20.54 18.10
CA THR A 711 -23.12 -21.71 18.66
C THR A 711 -21.60 -21.51 18.84
N THR A 712 -20.99 -20.54 18.15
CA THR A 712 -19.57 -20.18 18.32
C THR A 712 -19.35 -18.97 19.22
N ALA A 713 -20.34 -18.07 19.31
CA ALA A 713 -20.27 -16.86 20.12
C ALA A 713 -20.68 -17.06 21.59
N VAL A 714 -21.64 -17.97 21.85
CA VAL A 714 -22.26 -18.16 23.17
C VAL A 714 -22.51 -19.64 23.47
N ASN A 715 -22.57 -20.00 24.76
CA ASN A 715 -22.92 -21.36 25.19
C ASN A 715 -24.43 -21.57 25.07
N LEU A 716 -24.88 -22.20 23.99
CA LEU A 716 -26.30 -22.52 23.78
C LEU A 716 -26.73 -23.78 24.54
N PRO A 717 -27.99 -23.86 25.00
CA PRO A 717 -28.55 -25.08 25.55
C PRO A 717 -28.51 -26.23 24.53
N THR A 718 -28.03 -27.40 24.96
CA THR A 718 -27.91 -28.59 24.09
C THR A 718 -29.27 -29.06 23.54
N GLU A 719 -30.33 -28.91 24.34
CA GLU A 719 -31.71 -29.23 23.96
C GLU A 719 -32.20 -28.35 22.80
N PHE A 720 -31.87 -27.06 22.80
CA PHE A 720 -32.20 -26.15 21.71
C PHE A 720 -31.51 -26.55 20.41
N VAL A 721 -30.19 -26.81 20.46
CA VAL A 721 -29.41 -27.20 19.28
C VAL A 721 -29.93 -28.51 18.70
N HIS A 722 -30.26 -29.48 19.56
CA HIS A 722 -30.84 -30.75 19.14
C HIS A 722 -32.20 -30.55 18.44
N MET A 723 -33.11 -29.79 19.06
CA MET A 723 -34.44 -29.54 18.52
C MET A 723 -34.40 -28.78 17.19
N TYR A 724 -33.47 -27.81 17.05
CA TYR A 724 -33.26 -27.10 15.78
C TYR A 724 -32.77 -28.04 14.67
N ILE A 725 -31.83 -28.94 14.98
CA ILE A 725 -31.31 -29.93 14.02
C ILE A 725 -32.40 -30.91 13.58
N THR A 726 -33.15 -31.48 14.53
CA THR A 726 -34.25 -32.41 14.25
C THR A 726 -35.33 -31.76 13.37
N ASN A 727 -35.69 -30.51 13.66
CA ASN A 727 -36.62 -29.76 12.81
C ASN A 727 -36.05 -29.54 11.39
N CYS A 728 -34.78 -29.18 11.27
CA CYS A 728 -34.15 -29.02 9.95
C CYS A 728 -34.19 -30.30 9.11
N ILE A 729 -33.90 -31.45 9.74
CA ILE A 729 -33.95 -32.77 9.09
C ILE A 729 -35.38 -33.10 8.66
N SER A 730 -36.35 -33.00 9.58
CA SER A 730 -37.76 -33.30 9.30
C SER A 730 -38.36 -32.36 8.23
N SER A 731 -37.97 -31.08 8.21
CA SER A 731 -38.39 -30.15 7.17
C SER A 731 -37.89 -30.55 5.79
N CYS A 732 -36.67 -31.12 5.66
CA CYS A 732 -36.18 -31.64 4.38
C CYS A 732 -37.00 -32.84 3.87
N GLU A 733 -37.42 -33.74 4.76
CA GLU A 733 -38.18 -34.96 4.40
C GLU A 733 -39.59 -34.64 3.86
N ASN A 734 -40.19 -33.55 4.34
CA ASN A 734 -41.58 -33.18 4.03
C ASN A 734 -41.74 -32.32 2.75
N ILE A 735 -40.65 -31.92 2.08
CA ILE A 735 -40.70 -31.05 0.90
C ILE A 735 -40.97 -31.87 -0.37
N LYS A 736 -42.07 -31.52 -1.07
CA LYS A 736 -42.50 -32.21 -2.30
C LYS A 736 -41.68 -31.84 -3.54
N ASP A 737 -41.13 -30.63 -3.59
CA ASP A 737 -40.31 -30.16 -4.70
C ASP A 737 -38.88 -30.68 -4.56
N LYS A 738 -38.48 -31.60 -5.45
CA LYS A 738 -37.15 -32.24 -5.43
C LYS A 738 -36.00 -31.25 -5.61
N TYR A 739 -36.20 -30.15 -6.35
CA TYR A 739 -35.15 -29.16 -6.56
C TYR A 739 -34.91 -28.36 -5.27
N VAL A 740 -35.99 -27.89 -4.63
CA VAL A 740 -35.93 -27.17 -3.35
C VAL A 740 -35.42 -28.08 -2.23
N GLN A 741 -35.90 -29.32 -2.18
CA GLN A 741 -35.45 -30.35 -1.24
C GLN A 741 -33.94 -30.59 -1.36
N ASN A 742 -33.43 -30.83 -2.57
CA ASN A 742 -31.99 -31.03 -2.78
C ASN A 742 -31.15 -29.83 -2.34
N ARG A 743 -31.63 -28.60 -2.58
CA ARG A 743 -30.95 -27.37 -2.16
C ARG A 743 -30.87 -27.26 -0.63
N LEU A 744 -31.97 -27.53 0.07
CA LEU A 744 -32.02 -27.46 1.53
C LEU A 744 -31.22 -28.59 2.18
N VAL A 745 -31.25 -29.80 1.62
CA VAL A 745 -30.43 -30.91 2.11
C VAL A 745 -28.93 -30.58 2.02
N ARG A 746 -28.47 -29.90 0.96
CA ARG A 746 -27.08 -29.42 0.87
C ARG A 746 -26.75 -28.44 1.99
N LEU A 747 -27.64 -27.49 2.27
CA LEU A 747 -27.46 -26.49 3.33
C LEU A 747 -27.39 -27.15 4.71
N VAL A 748 -28.34 -28.03 5.02
CA VAL A 748 -28.35 -28.81 6.28
C VAL A 748 -27.07 -29.63 6.42
N CYS A 749 -26.61 -30.28 5.35
CA CYS A 749 -25.37 -31.05 5.40
C CYS A 749 -24.14 -30.19 5.72
N VAL A 750 -24.02 -29.01 5.10
CA VAL A 750 -22.90 -28.08 5.36
C VAL A 750 -22.98 -27.53 6.78
N PHE A 751 -24.17 -27.19 7.25
CA PHE A 751 -24.41 -26.73 8.62
C PHE A 751 -24.02 -27.80 9.65
N LEU A 752 -24.47 -29.05 9.49
CA LEU A 752 -24.12 -30.15 10.39
C LEU A 752 -22.63 -30.47 10.37
N GLN A 753 -21.97 -30.42 9.20
CA GLN A 753 -20.52 -30.56 9.12
C GLN A 753 -19.79 -29.46 9.91
N SER A 754 -20.28 -28.22 9.88
CA SER A 754 -19.74 -27.11 10.68
C SER A 754 -19.83 -27.41 12.18
N LEU A 755 -21.02 -27.77 12.66
CA LEU A 755 -21.24 -28.06 14.09
C LEU A 755 -20.37 -29.23 14.59
N ILE A 756 -20.24 -30.28 13.78
CA ILE A 756 -19.42 -31.46 14.10
C ILE A 756 -17.93 -31.11 14.15
N ARG A 757 -17.41 -30.40 13.14
CA ARG A 757 -15.99 -30.02 13.07
C ARG A 757 -15.58 -29.12 14.23
N ASN A 758 -16.49 -28.22 14.63
CA ASN A 758 -16.28 -27.31 15.75
C ASN A 758 -16.52 -27.95 17.12
N LYS A 759 -16.83 -29.27 17.18
CA LYS A 759 -17.11 -30.03 18.41
C LYS A 759 -18.24 -29.42 19.26
N ILE A 760 -19.21 -28.78 18.61
CA ILE A 760 -20.33 -28.09 19.25
C ILE A 760 -21.40 -29.08 19.70
N ILE A 761 -21.61 -30.15 18.92
CA ILE A 761 -22.58 -31.21 19.23
C ILE A 761 -21.88 -32.51 19.65
N ASN A 762 -22.43 -33.20 20.65
CA ASN A 762 -22.07 -34.58 20.94
C ASN A 762 -22.78 -35.49 19.93
N VAL A 763 -22.03 -35.92 18.91
CA VAL A 763 -22.55 -36.67 17.77
C VAL A 763 -23.23 -37.98 18.18
N ARG A 764 -22.95 -38.52 19.37
CA ARG A 764 -23.56 -39.75 19.89
C ARG A 764 -25.06 -39.65 20.13
N ASP A 765 -25.56 -38.47 20.49
CA ASP A 765 -26.98 -38.28 20.85
C ASP A 765 -27.88 -38.12 19.61
N LEU A 766 -27.32 -37.61 18.51
CA LEU A 766 -28.01 -37.39 17.22
C LEU A 766 -27.59 -38.38 16.12
N PHE A 767 -26.74 -39.36 16.45
CA PHE A 767 -26.07 -40.20 15.47
C PHE A 767 -27.05 -40.92 14.55
N ILE A 768 -28.07 -41.54 15.12
CA ILE A 768 -29.04 -42.36 14.38
C ILE A 768 -29.85 -41.51 13.40
N GLU A 769 -30.28 -40.32 13.83
CA GLU A 769 -31.10 -39.41 13.03
C GLU A 769 -30.31 -38.82 11.86
N VAL A 770 -29.10 -38.30 12.12
CA VAL A 770 -28.25 -37.74 11.06
C VAL A 770 -27.75 -38.84 10.11
N GLN A 771 -27.49 -40.04 10.62
CA GLN A 771 -27.11 -41.19 9.80
C GLN A 771 -28.25 -41.63 8.86
N ALA A 772 -29.48 -41.72 9.38
CA ALA A 772 -30.66 -42.03 8.58
C ALA A 772 -30.88 -40.98 7.47
N PHE A 773 -30.82 -39.70 7.82
CA PHE A 773 -30.91 -38.58 6.88
C PHE A 773 -29.85 -38.67 5.77
N CYS A 774 -28.60 -38.95 6.12
CA CYS A 774 -27.52 -39.08 5.14
C CYS A 774 -27.71 -40.28 4.19
N ILE A 775 -28.29 -41.37 4.69
CA ILE A 775 -28.58 -42.56 3.87
C ILE A 775 -29.70 -42.26 2.88
N GLU A 776 -30.78 -41.63 3.35
CA GLU A 776 -31.93 -41.23 2.53
C GLU A 776 -31.50 -40.31 1.38
N PHE A 777 -30.67 -39.31 1.66
CA PHE A 777 -30.18 -38.35 0.68
C PHE A 777 -28.80 -38.67 0.12
N SER A 778 -28.36 -39.94 0.17
CA SER A 778 -27.02 -40.40 -0.24
C SER A 778 -26.59 -40.04 -1.67
N ARG A 779 -27.54 -39.70 -2.57
CA ARG A 779 -27.25 -39.22 -3.93
C ARG A 779 -26.71 -37.79 -3.96
N ILE A 780 -26.87 -37.03 -2.89
CA ILE A 780 -26.36 -35.68 -2.73
C ILE A 780 -24.93 -35.75 -2.17
N ARG A 781 -23.99 -35.07 -2.84
CA ARG A 781 -22.54 -35.15 -2.54
C ARG A 781 -22.24 -34.76 -1.09
N GLU A 782 -22.91 -33.73 -0.59
CA GLU A 782 -22.75 -33.16 0.74
C GLU A 782 -23.24 -34.13 1.83
N ALA A 783 -24.35 -34.84 1.59
CA ALA A 783 -24.86 -35.90 2.47
C ALA A 783 -23.90 -37.10 2.52
N ALA A 784 -23.37 -37.53 1.37
CA ALA A 784 -22.34 -38.55 1.30
C ALA A 784 -21.02 -38.13 1.98
N GLY A 785 -20.73 -36.82 2.02
CA GLY A 785 -19.61 -36.24 2.75
C GLY A 785 -19.84 -36.25 4.27
N LEU A 786 -21.04 -35.85 4.70
CA LEU A 786 -21.45 -35.86 6.11
C LEU A 786 -21.46 -37.30 6.67
N PHE A 787 -21.99 -38.27 5.91
CA PHE A 787 -21.95 -39.68 6.29
C PHE A 787 -20.53 -40.21 6.53
N ARG A 788 -19.58 -39.82 5.67
CA ARG A 788 -18.16 -40.17 5.83
C ARG A 788 -17.56 -39.55 7.09
N LEU A 789 -17.90 -38.29 7.38
CA LEU A 789 -17.48 -37.62 8.61
C LEU A 789 -18.05 -38.32 9.85
N LEU A 790 -19.31 -38.73 9.84
CA LEU A 790 -19.91 -39.49 10.94
C LEU A 790 -19.19 -40.82 11.19
N LYS A 791 -18.82 -41.56 10.13
CA LYS A 791 -18.05 -42.81 10.25
C LYS A 791 -16.64 -42.63 10.84
N THR A 792 -16.07 -41.44 10.77
CA THR A 792 -14.77 -41.15 11.41
C THR A 792 -14.90 -40.85 12.91
N LEU A 793 -16.14 -40.72 13.40
CA LEU A 793 -16.47 -40.36 14.79
C LEU A 793 -17.12 -41.50 15.57
N GLU A 794 -17.51 -42.59 14.90
CA GLU A 794 -17.68 -43.95 15.48
C GLU A 794 -16.33 -44.47 16.01
#